data_AF-A0A7X3IK92-F1
#
_entry.id   AF-A0A7X3IK92-F1
#
_cell.length_a   1.000
_cell.length_b   1.000
_cell.length_c   1.000
_cell.angle_alpha   90.00
_cell.angle_beta   90.00
_cell.angle_gamma   90.00
#
_symmetry.space_group_name_H-M   'P 1'
#
loop_
_entity.id
_entity.type
_entity.pdbx_description
1 polymer ?
#
loop_
_entity_poly.entity_id
_entity_poly.type
_entity_poly.pdbx_seq_one_letter_code
_entity_poly.pdbx_strand_id
1 'polypeptide(L)'
;MSSFDYQNSTITKYRTGTSDDPFIDIIETKKVINGQIQLNEIPILLNKVRINYMFEVPSTYTDTLKEKEYRVDYSEGIVSFHPSAEGLTLDLNYKGRGNHYVSAARIWTKEHDGEVLETLGDILEVGKDAIGNIQELSELMNNAKTAIVDANTATQEAHDGATKANEAATGANSQGKYAKDQGDYAKTQGDAAKKSASDTVIATGNANQATDKANLATTTANTAHDLAIDAAANANQKANYAQEQGDYAKTSTDELVEIGTSLANKGIYDNSITYKPLNIVVYSSGVYQNTQECKGILPTNSNYWQLLMQTATSVTWDSVVGKPDVDGHINNTSNPHKVTAAQVGAYSKAESDGKYATSTNLTAHTNDTNIHLQTGERTKWNGKQDALGFTPEDISKKGKANGYASLDSSGYVPSSQLSLPSNLETTTGAQAKVDALSGAGNTKTVKQVDDAVTAHLADTTKHITAAERTSWNNAVTDIGVKGNLNTSAKSNLVAAINELFTSVANGKNSIASAISGKGISASGSDEFSALAAKIGQINTGIASVQGVVTGNADKNLIIPTSFPVKVAILWKGTSNISGTTNGVVFGKLIDGFNTGTLFWGTGGTTGTDTLYNQTNSYYPGSVCCLANKFPGDWNYILI
;
A
#
# COMPACT_ATOMS: atom_id res chain seq x y z
N MET A 1 -25.80 72.55 -2.49
CA MET A 1 -26.79 73.19 -3.38
C MET A 1 -26.11 74.33 -4.11
N SER A 2 -25.41 74.02 -5.20
CA SER A 2 -24.77 75.03 -6.04
C SER A 2 -25.59 75.20 -7.30
N SER A 3 -25.92 76.45 -7.62
CA SER A 3 -26.62 76.91 -8.82
C SER A 3 -28.07 76.43 -8.90
N PHE A 4 -29.02 77.34 -8.65
CA PHE A 4 -30.32 77.26 -9.29
C PHE A 4 -30.05 77.29 -10.80
N ASP A 5 -29.97 76.11 -11.42
CA ASP A 5 -29.93 76.04 -12.87
C ASP A 5 -31.25 76.64 -13.34
N TYR A 6 -31.18 77.79 -14.04
CA TYR A 6 -32.34 78.60 -14.39
C TYR A 6 -33.14 77.92 -15.51
N GLN A 7 -33.72 76.77 -15.21
CA GLN A 7 -34.66 76.11 -16.09
C GLN A 7 -35.99 76.85 -16.02
N ASN A 8 -36.59 77.10 -17.18
CA ASN A 8 -37.88 77.78 -17.28
C ASN A 8 -38.93 77.06 -16.42
N SER A 9 -39.60 77.79 -15.52
CA SER A 9 -40.62 77.24 -14.61
C SER A 9 -41.79 76.65 -15.36
N THR A 10 -42.25 77.42 -16.35
CA THR A 10 -43.33 77.11 -17.24
C THR A 10 -42.88 77.39 -18.66
N ILE A 11 -43.23 76.50 -19.58
CA ILE A 11 -43.05 76.69 -21.01
C ILE A 11 -44.42 76.54 -21.64
N THR A 12 -44.92 77.60 -22.26
CA THR A 12 -46.09 77.51 -23.14
C THR A 12 -45.58 77.38 -24.55
N LYS A 13 -45.87 76.26 -25.20
CA LYS A 13 -45.51 76.06 -26.60
C LYS A 13 -46.77 76.04 -27.43
N TYR A 14 -47.03 77.15 -28.11
CA TYR A 14 -48.10 77.23 -29.09
C TYR A 14 -47.62 76.84 -30.47
N ARG A 15 -48.51 76.19 -31.23
CA ARG A 15 -48.37 75.98 -32.66
C ARG A 15 -48.73 77.26 -33.41
N THR A 16 -47.95 77.64 -34.42
CA THR A 16 -48.21 78.87 -35.19
C THR A 16 -49.36 78.72 -36.20
N GLY A 17 -49.74 77.49 -36.56
CA GLY A 17 -50.76 77.22 -37.56
C GLY A 17 -50.28 77.41 -39.00
N THR A 18 -48.98 77.61 -39.22
CA THR A 18 -48.35 77.66 -40.55
C THR A 18 -48.17 76.25 -41.11
N SER A 19 -47.82 76.12 -42.39
CA SER A 19 -47.51 74.81 -43.00
C SER A 19 -46.44 74.03 -42.22
N ASP A 20 -45.48 74.75 -41.65
CA ASP A 20 -44.32 74.17 -40.97
C ASP A 20 -44.60 73.83 -39.50
N ASP A 21 -45.70 74.32 -38.92
CA ASP A 21 -46.15 74.02 -37.55
C ASP A 21 -47.69 74.10 -37.46
N PRO A 22 -48.39 73.15 -38.11
CA PRO A 22 -49.83 73.20 -38.29
C PRO A 22 -50.58 72.85 -37.00
N PHE A 23 -51.80 73.37 -36.85
CA PHE A 23 -52.72 72.89 -35.82
C PHE A 23 -53.11 71.43 -36.09
N ILE A 24 -53.03 70.59 -35.07
CA ILE A 24 -53.25 69.14 -35.21
C ILE A 24 -54.70 68.78 -34.91
N ASP A 25 -55.32 67.93 -35.73
CA ASP A 25 -56.63 67.35 -35.42
C ASP A 25 -56.48 66.32 -34.29
N ILE A 26 -57.16 66.55 -33.18
CA ILE A 26 -57.15 65.67 -32.02
C ILE A 26 -58.55 65.12 -31.83
N ILE A 27 -58.62 63.79 -31.74
CA ILE A 27 -59.79 63.05 -31.27
C ILE A 27 -59.35 62.34 -30.01
N GLU A 28 -59.96 62.70 -28.88
CA GLU A 28 -59.67 62.04 -27.61
C GLU A 28 -60.94 61.73 -26.85
N THR A 29 -60.91 60.62 -26.14
CA THR A 29 -62.01 60.14 -25.32
C THR A 29 -61.64 60.34 -23.87
N LYS A 30 -62.35 61.22 -23.16
CA LYS A 30 -62.06 61.57 -21.77
C LYS A 30 -63.29 61.52 -20.89
N LYS A 31 -63.07 61.18 -19.63
CA LYS A 31 -64.10 61.13 -18.60
C LYS A 31 -64.25 62.50 -17.95
N VAL A 32 -65.48 62.96 -17.78
CA VAL A 32 -65.78 64.17 -17.00
C VAL A 32 -65.54 63.86 -15.52
N ILE A 33 -64.66 64.63 -14.89
CA ILE A 33 -64.33 64.52 -13.48
C ILE A 33 -64.42 65.92 -12.87
N ASN A 34 -65.16 66.07 -11.77
CA ASN A 34 -65.44 67.36 -11.12
C ASN A 34 -66.05 68.41 -12.08
N GLY A 35 -66.95 67.96 -12.96
CA GLY A 35 -67.63 68.77 -13.95
C GLY A 35 -66.73 69.28 -15.07
N GLN A 36 -65.51 68.74 -15.20
CA GLN A 36 -64.52 69.23 -16.17
C GLN A 36 -63.81 68.10 -16.93
N ILE A 37 -63.29 68.43 -18.10
CA ILE A 37 -62.29 67.65 -18.84
C ILE A 37 -61.12 68.59 -19.18
N GLN A 38 -59.91 68.17 -18.83
CA GLN A 38 -58.68 68.78 -19.32
C GLN A 38 -58.29 68.14 -20.66
N LEU A 39 -58.16 68.93 -21.71
CA LEU A 39 -57.73 68.49 -23.05
C LEU A 39 -56.22 68.24 -23.10
N ASN A 40 -55.78 67.34 -24.00
CA ASN A 40 -54.35 67.04 -24.20
C ASN A 40 -53.56 68.21 -24.81
N GLU A 41 -54.19 69.00 -25.69
CA GLU A 41 -53.68 70.29 -26.15
C GLU A 41 -54.76 71.37 -25.98
N ILE A 42 -54.33 72.61 -25.86
CA ILE A 42 -55.22 73.77 -25.84
C ILE A 42 -55.87 73.88 -27.25
N PRO A 43 -57.20 73.91 -27.35
CA PRO A 43 -57.89 73.96 -28.63
C PRO A 43 -57.77 75.35 -29.26
N ILE A 44 -57.91 75.43 -30.59
CA ILE A 44 -58.08 76.72 -31.27
C ILE A 44 -59.54 77.16 -31.29
N LEU A 45 -59.76 78.41 -30.87
CA LEU A 45 -61.10 79.00 -30.82
C LEU A 45 -61.82 79.00 -32.17
N LEU A 46 -61.07 79.11 -33.28
CA LEU A 46 -61.62 79.17 -34.62
C LEU A 46 -62.35 77.87 -35.02
N ASN A 47 -61.83 76.71 -34.61
CA ASN A 47 -62.36 75.42 -35.05
C ASN A 47 -63.35 74.80 -34.06
N LYS A 48 -63.38 75.36 -32.85
CA LYS A 48 -64.19 74.93 -31.72
C LYS A 48 -63.88 73.49 -31.26
N VAL A 49 -64.28 73.17 -30.04
CA VAL A 49 -64.33 71.77 -29.60
C VAL A 49 -65.69 71.23 -30.00
N ARG A 50 -65.75 69.98 -30.47
CA ARG A 50 -66.99 69.33 -30.85
C ARG A 50 -67.16 68.07 -30.03
N ILE A 51 -68.31 67.97 -29.38
CA ILE A 51 -68.72 66.82 -28.59
C ILE A 51 -70.06 66.36 -29.14
N ASN A 52 -70.17 65.06 -29.44
CA ASN A 52 -71.39 64.50 -30.01
C ASN A 52 -72.58 64.71 -29.07
N TYR A 53 -73.72 65.15 -29.63
CA TYR A 53 -74.99 65.38 -28.91
C TYR A 53 -74.97 66.48 -27.83
N MET A 54 -73.94 67.34 -27.80
CA MET A 54 -73.82 68.47 -26.89
C MET A 54 -73.51 69.76 -27.65
N PHE A 55 -73.74 70.91 -27.02
CA PHE A 55 -73.59 72.23 -27.63
C PHE A 55 -72.62 73.12 -26.84
N GLU A 56 -71.66 73.73 -27.54
CA GLU A 56 -70.74 74.69 -26.92
C GLU A 56 -71.44 76.03 -26.70
N VAL A 57 -71.40 76.54 -25.46
CA VAL A 57 -71.81 77.92 -25.15
C VAL A 57 -70.59 78.86 -25.17
N PRO A 58 -70.77 80.15 -25.51
CA PRO A 58 -69.67 81.11 -25.51
C PRO A 58 -68.95 81.20 -24.16
N SER A 59 -67.66 81.56 -24.17
CA SER A 59 -66.88 81.73 -22.94
C SER A 59 -67.39 82.87 -22.05
N THR A 60 -68.12 83.82 -22.62
CA THR A 60 -68.80 84.93 -21.92
C THR A 60 -70.14 84.53 -21.30
N TYR A 61 -70.59 83.27 -21.45
CA TYR A 61 -71.82 82.77 -20.85
C TYR A 61 -71.65 82.61 -19.33
N THR A 62 -72.35 83.45 -18.57
CA THR A 62 -72.26 83.57 -17.10
C THR A 62 -73.36 82.83 -16.36
N ASP A 63 -74.40 82.35 -17.05
CA ASP A 63 -75.45 81.52 -16.46
C ASP A 63 -74.94 80.07 -16.22
N THR A 64 -75.68 79.33 -15.39
CA THR A 64 -75.44 77.90 -15.15
C THR A 64 -75.65 77.08 -16.42
N LEU A 65 -74.66 76.24 -16.78
CA LEU A 65 -74.73 75.32 -17.93
C LEU A 65 -75.92 74.37 -17.81
N LYS A 66 -76.63 74.09 -18.90
CA LYS A 66 -77.71 73.08 -18.93
C LYS A 66 -77.19 71.69 -19.30
N GLU A 67 -78.03 70.67 -19.13
CA GLU A 67 -77.73 69.22 -19.27
C GLU A 67 -77.03 68.77 -20.57
N LYS A 68 -77.04 69.58 -21.64
CA LYS A 68 -76.33 69.29 -22.91
C LYS A 68 -75.43 70.44 -23.38
N GLU A 69 -75.16 71.39 -22.50
CA GLU A 69 -74.31 72.53 -22.77
C GLU A 69 -72.93 72.30 -22.14
N TYR A 70 -71.88 72.73 -22.84
CA TYR A 70 -70.52 72.77 -22.31
C TYR A 70 -69.86 74.09 -22.65
N ARG A 71 -68.88 74.49 -21.86
CA ARG A 71 -68.08 75.69 -22.07
C ARG A 71 -66.63 75.31 -22.17
N VAL A 72 -65.94 75.85 -23.18
CA VAL A 72 -64.51 75.60 -23.38
C VAL A 72 -63.72 76.85 -22.98
N ASP A 73 -62.75 76.65 -22.10
CA ASP A 73 -61.67 77.59 -21.84
C ASP A 73 -60.57 77.36 -22.90
N TYR A 74 -60.53 78.25 -23.89
CA TYR A 74 -59.55 78.19 -24.98
C TYR A 74 -58.16 78.70 -24.58
N SER A 75 -57.98 79.23 -23.36
CA SER A 75 -56.67 79.54 -22.80
C SER A 75 -56.03 78.28 -22.22
N GLU A 76 -56.78 77.56 -21.39
CA GLU A 76 -56.24 76.46 -20.58
C GLU A 76 -56.55 75.06 -21.16
N GLY A 77 -57.41 74.96 -22.16
CA GLY A 77 -57.87 73.68 -22.70
C GLY A 77 -58.78 72.92 -21.75
N ILE A 78 -59.57 73.63 -20.94
CA ILE A 78 -60.51 73.03 -19.98
C ILE A 78 -61.92 73.10 -20.57
N VAL A 79 -62.64 71.98 -20.58
CA VAL A 79 -64.05 71.91 -20.94
C VAL A 79 -64.87 71.71 -19.68
N SER A 80 -65.79 72.64 -19.40
CA SER A 80 -66.71 72.58 -18.25
C SER A 80 -68.09 72.09 -18.70
N PHE A 81 -68.73 71.28 -17.87
CA PHE A 81 -70.01 70.63 -18.14
C PHE A 81 -71.03 70.89 -17.02
N HIS A 82 -72.32 70.68 -17.31
CA HIS A 82 -73.34 70.60 -16.27
C HIS A 82 -73.13 69.36 -15.38
N PRO A 83 -73.45 69.40 -14.06
CA PRO A 83 -73.26 68.27 -13.15
C PRO A 83 -73.86 66.94 -13.58
N SER A 84 -74.91 66.94 -14.43
CA SER A 84 -75.46 65.69 -14.99
C SER A 84 -74.51 64.94 -15.93
N ALA A 85 -73.45 65.59 -16.41
CA ALA A 85 -72.43 64.97 -17.24
C ALA A 85 -71.29 64.33 -16.42
N GLU A 86 -71.29 64.48 -15.09
CA GLU A 86 -70.26 63.93 -14.22
C GLU A 86 -70.12 62.41 -14.41
N GLY A 87 -68.88 61.95 -14.61
CA GLY A 87 -68.58 60.54 -14.82
C GLY A 87 -68.90 60.01 -16.22
N LEU A 88 -69.52 60.79 -17.12
CA LEU A 88 -69.68 60.41 -18.52
C LEU A 88 -68.32 60.42 -19.23
N THR A 89 -68.14 59.47 -20.14
CA THR A 89 -67.00 59.43 -21.07
C THR A 89 -67.44 60.00 -22.40
N LEU A 90 -66.80 61.08 -22.83
CA LEU A 90 -67.18 61.85 -24.01
C LEU A 90 -66.05 61.84 -25.04
N ASP A 91 -66.43 61.85 -26.32
CA ASP A 91 -65.51 62.00 -27.45
C ASP A 91 -65.41 63.48 -27.83
N LEU A 92 -64.19 64.02 -27.77
CA LEU A 92 -63.88 65.41 -28.06
C LEU A 92 -63.08 65.47 -29.35
N ASN A 93 -63.57 66.25 -30.32
CA ASN A 93 -62.90 66.51 -31.59
C ASN A 93 -62.59 68.00 -31.71
N TYR A 94 -61.31 68.34 -31.87
CA TYR A 94 -60.85 69.73 -31.96
C TYR A 94 -59.51 69.82 -32.69
N LYS A 95 -59.10 71.05 -33.02
CA LYS A 95 -57.73 71.32 -33.47
C LYS A 95 -56.89 71.86 -32.32
N GLY A 96 -55.84 71.13 -31.94
CA GLY A 96 -54.88 71.51 -30.90
C GLY A 96 -53.86 72.53 -31.39
N ARG A 97 -53.52 73.49 -30.51
CA ARG A 97 -52.46 74.49 -30.74
C ARG A 97 -51.31 74.38 -29.78
N GLY A 98 -51.05 73.22 -29.18
CA GLY A 98 -50.00 73.03 -28.18
C GLY A 98 -50.50 73.18 -26.74
N ASN A 99 -49.58 73.30 -25.78
CA ASN A 99 -49.92 73.16 -24.35
C ASN A 99 -48.99 73.98 -23.42
N HIS A 100 -49.37 74.05 -22.15
CA HIS A 100 -48.56 74.52 -21.04
C HIS A 100 -47.79 73.34 -20.42
N TYR A 101 -46.49 73.54 -20.17
CA TYR A 101 -45.62 72.58 -19.51
C TYR A 101 -45.04 73.20 -18.25
N VAL A 102 -45.05 72.46 -17.14
CA VAL A 102 -44.38 72.81 -15.87
C VAL A 102 -43.17 71.91 -15.68
N SER A 103 -42.05 72.47 -15.23
CA SER A 103 -40.84 71.67 -14.96
C SER A 103 -41.02 70.79 -13.73
N ALA A 104 -40.63 69.52 -13.81
CA ALA A 104 -40.67 68.59 -12.68
C ALA A 104 -39.78 69.05 -11.51
N ALA A 105 -38.69 69.78 -11.78
CA ALA A 105 -37.84 70.39 -10.76
C ALA A 105 -38.51 71.57 -10.02
N ARG A 106 -39.72 71.98 -10.44
CA ARG A 106 -40.48 73.08 -9.82
C ARG A 106 -41.82 72.64 -9.25
N ILE A 107 -42.16 71.36 -9.36
CA ILE A 107 -43.32 70.77 -8.69
C ILE A 107 -42.81 70.23 -7.37
N TRP A 108 -43.18 70.86 -6.26
CA TRP A 108 -42.81 70.38 -4.93
C TRP A 108 -43.73 69.23 -4.50
N THR A 109 -43.16 68.25 -3.82
CA THR A 109 -43.88 67.11 -3.22
C THR A 109 -43.83 67.16 -1.70
N LYS A 110 -42.87 67.89 -1.13
CA LYS A 110 -42.78 68.21 0.30
C LYS A 110 -42.30 69.64 0.49
N GLU A 111 -42.94 70.34 1.42
CA GLU A 111 -42.65 71.73 1.79
C GLU A 111 -42.78 71.89 3.30
N HIS A 112 -41.98 72.78 3.87
CA HIS A 112 -42.07 73.19 5.27
C HIS A 112 -41.66 74.65 5.42
N ASP A 113 -42.49 75.45 6.12
CA ASP A 113 -42.24 76.86 6.46
C ASP A 113 -41.88 77.77 5.27
N GLY A 114 -42.43 77.48 4.10
CA GLY A 114 -42.21 78.21 2.84
C GLY A 114 -41.01 77.71 2.03
N GLU A 115 -40.28 76.70 2.51
CA GLU A 115 -39.12 76.12 1.83
C GLU A 115 -39.48 74.77 1.18
N VAL A 116 -39.15 74.63 -0.11
CA VAL A 116 -39.31 73.37 -0.85
C VAL A 116 -38.20 72.41 -0.44
N LEU A 117 -38.59 71.26 0.12
CA LEU A 117 -37.65 70.24 0.60
C LEU A 117 -37.43 69.12 -0.41
N GLU A 118 -38.41 68.86 -1.27
CA GLU A 118 -38.36 67.80 -2.28
C GLU A 118 -39.23 68.19 -3.47
N THR A 119 -38.70 67.97 -4.66
CA THR A 119 -39.40 68.16 -5.92
C THR A 119 -39.73 66.83 -6.57
N LEU A 120 -40.66 66.84 -7.53
CA LEU A 120 -40.93 65.69 -8.37
C LEU A 120 -39.67 65.25 -9.14
N GLY A 121 -38.79 66.19 -9.51
CA GLY A 121 -37.47 65.90 -10.07
C GLY A 121 -36.61 65.04 -9.15
N ASP A 122 -36.55 65.38 -7.86
CA ASP A 122 -35.75 64.64 -6.87
C ASP A 122 -36.28 63.20 -6.69
N ILE A 123 -37.60 63.02 -6.65
CA ILE A 123 -38.22 61.67 -6.59
C ILE A 123 -37.88 60.86 -7.85
N LEU A 124 -37.90 61.49 -9.03
CA LEU A 124 -37.57 60.81 -10.28
C LEU A 124 -36.09 60.38 -10.34
N GLU A 125 -35.18 61.18 -9.79
CA GLU A 125 -33.75 60.84 -9.67
C GLU A 125 -33.58 59.60 -8.76
N VAL A 126 -34.16 59.65 -7.55
CA VAL A 126 -34.15 58.51 -6.61
C VAL A 126 -34.79 57.26 -7.22
N GLY A 127 -35.86 57.42 -8.01
CA GLY A 127 -36.51 56.33 -8.73
C GLY A 127 -35.61 55.67 -9.77
N LYS A 128 -34.80 56.44 -10.51
CA LYS A 128 -33.82 55.90 -11.46
C LYS A 128 -32.73 55.11 -10.73
N ASP A 129 -32.21 55.66 -9.63
CA ASP A 129 -31.18 54.99 -8.82
C ASP A 129 -31.71 53.67 -8.23
N ALA A 130 -32.95 53.67 -7.74
CA ALA A 130 -33.60 52.46 -7.25
C ALA A 130 -33.74 51.38 -8.34
N ILE A 131 -34.09 51.76 -9.57
CA ILE A 131 -34.15 50.84 -10.71
C ILE A 131 -32.76 50.28 -11.03
N GLY A 132 -31.71 51.12 -11.02
CA GLY A 132 -30.32 50.68 -11.20
C GLY A 132 -29.90 49.65 -10.15
N ASN A 133 -30.17 49.92 -8.87
CA ASN A 133 -29.87 49.00 -7.78
C ASN A 133 -30.60 47.64 -7.91
N ILE A 134 -31.83 47.64 -8.45
CA ILE A 134 -32.57 46.39 -8.71
C ILE A 134 -31.91 45.58 -9.84
N GLN A 135 -31.36 46.25 -10.86
CA GLN A 135 -30.62 45.58 -11.94
C GLN A 135 -29.34 44.93 -11.41
N GLU A 136 -28.57 45.64 -10.59
CA GLU A 136 -27.37 45.09 -9.93
C GLU A 136 -27.71 43.91 -9.03
N LEU A 137 -28.79 43.99 -8.25
CA LEU A 137 -29.25 42.90 -7.40
C LEU A 137 -29.62 41.64 -8.22
N SER A 138 -30.26 41.82 -9.38
CA SER A 138 -30.59 40.73 -10.30
C SER A 138 -29.34 40.02 -10.82
N GLU A 139 -28.30 40.79 -11.18
CA GLU A 139 -27.01 40.24 -11.61
C GLU A 139 -26.32 39.46 -10.48
N LEU A 140 -26.33 40.01 -9.26
CA LEU A 140 -25.79 39.33 -8.08
C LEU A 140 -26.50 38.01 -7.80
N MET A 141 -27.83 37.97 -7.93
CA MET A 141 -28.63 36.75 -7.80
C MET A 141 -28.27 35.70 -8.85
N ASN A 142 -28.06 36.11 -10.11
CA ASN A 142 -27.65 35.19 -11.16
C ASN A 142 -26.26 34.59 -10.88
N ASN A 143 -25.32 35.43 -10.44
CA ASN A 143 -23.98 34.98 -10.04
C ASN A 143 -24.04 33.99 -8.87
N ALA A 144 -24.88 34.28 -7.85
CA ALA A 144 -25.10 33.38 -6.73
C ALA A 144 -25.70 32.04 -7.17
N LYS A 145 -26.67 32.06 -8.11
CA LYS A 145 -27.28 30.86 -8.66
C LYS A 145 -26.27 29.99 -9.41
N THR A 146 -25.42 30.60 -10.23
CA THR A 146 -24.33 29.91 -10.94
C THR A 146 -23.35 29.28 -9.94
N ALA A 147 -22.92 30.03 -8.92
CA ALA A 147 -22.01 29.51 -7.90
C ALA A 147 -22.58 28.30 -7.14
N ILE A 148 -23.89 28.29 -6.87
CA ILE A 148 -24.58 27.14 -6.26
C ILE A 148 -24.58 25.93 -7.20
N VAL A 149 -24.84 26.14 -8.49
CA VAL A 149 -24.81 25.06 -9.49
C VAL A 149 -23.40 24.47 -9.62
N ASP A 150 -22.38 25.31 -9.67
CA ASP A 150 -20.98 24.89 -9.74
C ASP A 150 -20.57 24.10 -8.49
N ALA A 151 -20.96 24.58 -7.30
CA ALA A 151 -20.69 23.89 -6.04
C ALA A 151 -21.38 22.52 -5.97
N ASN A 152 -22.63 22.41 -6.43
CA ASN A 152 -23.36 21.15 -6.49
C ASN A 152 -22.73 20.18 -7.49
N THR A 153 -22.27 20.69 -8.64
CA THR A 153 -21.61 19.90 -9.68
C THR A 153 -20.28 19.36 -9.16
N ALA A 154 -19.44 20.18 -8.55
CA ALA A 154 -18.19 19.77 -7.93
C ALA A 154 -18.40 18.72 -6.82
N THR A 155 -19.48 18.84 -6.05
CA THR A 155 -19.85 17.84 -5.02
C THR A 155 -20.21 16.50 -5.65
N GLN A 156 -20.98 16.49 -6.74
CA GLN A 156 -21.35 15.26 -7.46
C GLN A 156 -20.11 14.60 -8.08
N GLU A 157 -19.22 15.39 -8.71
CA GLU A 157 -17.97 14.88 -9.28
C GLU A 157 -17.07 14.24 -8.22
N ALA A 158 -16.97 14.85 -7.04
CA ALA A 158 -16.23 14.29 -5.91
C ALA A 158 -16.84 12.96 -5.43
N HIS A 159 -18.17 12.87 -5.36
CA HIS A 159 -18.88 11.65 -4.99
C HIS A 159 -18.66 10.51 -6.02
N ASP A 160 -18.74 10.82 -7.31
CA ASP A 160 -18.51 9.85 -8.39
C ASP A 160 -17.05 9.38 -8.41
N GLY A 161 -16.11 10.30 -8.15
CA GLY A 161 -14.70 9.98 -7.97
C GLY A 161 -14.45 9.02 -6.80
N ALA A 162 -15.09 9.26 -5.66
CA ALA A 162 -15.01 8.38 -4.50
C ALA A 162 -15.59 6.99 -4.79
N THR A 163 -16.72 6.92 -5.51
CA THR A 163 -17.35 5.65 -5.91
C THR A 163 -16.42 4.83 -6.80
N LYS A 164 -15.85 5.46 -7.84
CA LYS A 164 -14.88 4.80 -8.73
C LYS A 164 -13.62 4.32 -8.00
N ALA A 165 -13.13 5.10 -7.04
CA ALA A 165 -11.99 4.69 -6.21
C ALA A 165 -12.31 3.44 -5.37
N ASN A 166 -13.53 3.36 -4.82
CA ASN A 166 -13.97 2.21 -4.03
C ASN A 166 -14.17 0.95 -4.91
N GLU A 167 -14.71 1.10 -6.11
CA GLU A 167 -14.82 0.02 -7.10
C GLU A 167 -13.44 -0.50 -7.51
N ALA A 168 -12.49 0.41 -7.79
CA ALA A 168 -11.11 0.06 -8.11
C ALA A 168 -10.42 -0.70 -6.95
N ALA A 169 -10.61 -0.27 -5.71
CA ALA A 169 -10.09 -0.95 -4.52
C ALA A 169 -10.69 -2.36 -4.37
N THR A 170 -11.98 -2.52 -4.63
CA THR A 170 -12.66 -3.83 -4.61
C THR A 170 -12.12 -4.77 -5.70
N GLY A 171 -11.88 -4.23 -6.90
CA GLY A 171 -11.24 -4.96 -7.99
C GLY A 171 -9.82 -5.42 -7.64
N ALA A 172 -9.01 -4.54 -7.06
CA ALA A 172 -7.65 -4.86 -6.62
C ALA A 172 -7.63 -5.94 -5.53
N ASN A 173 -8.54 -5.88 -4.55
CA ASN A 173 -8.68 -6.93 -3.52
C ASN A 173 -9.03 -8.29 -4.12
N SER A 174 -9.92 -8.31 -5.12
CA SER A 174 -10.33 -9.54 -5.80
C SER A 174 -9.16 -10.16 -6.59
N GLN A 175 -8.38 -9.33 -7.29
CA GLN A 175 -7.16 -9.76 -7.97
C GLN A 175 -6.10 -10.27 -6.99
N GLY A 176 -5.92 -9.59 -5.85
CA GLY A 176 -5.03 -10.04 -4.78
C GLY A 176 -5.41 -11.42 -4.23
N LYS A 177 -6.71 -11.68 -4.03
CA LYS A 177 -7.20 -13.01 -3.64
C LYS A 177 -6.89 -14.07 -4.70
N TYR A 178 -7.15 -13.77 -5.97
CA TYR A 178 -6.86 -14.70 -7.06
C TYR A 178 -5.36 -15.03 -7.15
N ALA A 179 -4.49 -14.02 -7.03
CA ALA A 179 -3.04 -14.22 -7.03
C ALA A 179 -2.58 -15.10 -5.85
N LYS A 180 -3.17 -14.92 -4.66
CA LYS A 180 -2.93 -15.78 -3.51
C LYS A 180 -3.35 -17.23 -3.77
N ASP A 181 -4.55 -17.44 -4.31
CA ASP A 181 -5.05 -18.78 -4.64
C ASP A 181 -4.14 -19.49 -5.68
N GLN A 182 -3.64 -18.75 -6.67
CA GLN A 182 -2.65 -19.26 -7.64
C GLN A 182 -1.31 -19.60 -6.99
N GLY A 183 -0.83 -18.79 -6.05
CA GLY A 183 0.38 -19.07 -5.27
C GLY A 183 0.25 -20.33 -4.42
N ASP A 184 -0.89 -20.50 -3.75
CA ASP A 184 -1.21 -21.69 -2.93
C ASP A 184 -1.29 -22.96 -3.82
N TYR A 185 -1.84 -22.85 -5.03
CA TYR A 185 -1.84 -23.94 -6.01
C TYR A 185 -0.42 -24.30 -6.49
N ALA A 186 0.39 -23.31 -6.86
CA ALA A 186 1.77 -23.54 -7.31
C ALA A 186 2.62 -24.20 -6.21
N LYS A 187 2.43 -23.81 -4.95
CA LYS A 187 3.09 -24.44 -3.80
C LYS A 187 2.70 -25.91 -3.66
N THR A 188 1.41 -26.22 -3.78
CA THR A 188 0.90 -27.60 -3.73
C THR A 188 1.52 -28.47 -4.84
N GLN A 189 1.62 -27.92 -6.06
CA GLN A 189 2.28 -28.61 -7.17
C GLN A 189 3.78 -28.82 -6.92
N GLY A 190 4.46 -27.82 -6.35
CA GLY A 190 5.86 -27.92 -5.94
C GLY A 190 6.10 -29.01 -4.89
N ASP A 191 5.24 -29.10 -3.87
CA ASP A 191 5.31 -30.12 -2.83
C ASP A 191 5.07 -31.53 -3.42
N ALA A 192 4.11 -31.67 -4.34
CA ALA A 192 3.87 -32.92 -5.06
C ALA A 192 5.08 -33.34 -5.91
N ALA A 193 5.69 -32.41 -6.65
CA ALA A 193 6.89 -32.68 -7.44
C ALA A 193 8.07 -33.11 -6.55
N LYS A 194 8.25 -32.46 -5.39
CA LYS A 194 9.28 -32.83 -4.41
C LYS A 194 9.06 -34.24 -3.86
N LYS A 195 7.81 -34.61 -3.56
CA LYS A 195 7.46 -35.98 -3.14
C LYS A 195 7.80 -36.99 -4.23
N SER A 196 7.39 -36.74 -5.48
CA SER A 196 7.70 -37.62 -6.61
C SER A 196 9.20 -37.79 -6.84
N ALA A 197 9.99 -36.72 -6.67
CA ALA A 197 11.44 -36.78 -6.74
C ALA A 197 12.03 -37.67 -5.62
N SER A 198 11.54 -37.51 -4.39
CA SER A 198 11.94 -38.36 -3.25
C SER A 198 11.59 -39.83 -3.47
N ASP A 199 10.38 -40.11 -3.96
CA ASP A 199 9.93 -41.48 -4.26
C ASP A 199 10.79 -42.11 -5.36
N THR A 200 11.24 -41.31 -6.34
CA THR A 200 12.17 -41.75 -7.40
C THR A 200 13.54 -42.11 -6.83
N VAL A 201 14.10 -41.31 -5.92
CA VAL A 201 15.39 -41.61 -5.28
C VAL A 201 15.32 -42.92 -4.49
N ILE A 202 14.22 -43.17 -3.78
CA ILE A 202 13.99 -44.43 -3.07
C ILE A 202 13.94 -45.61 -4.07
N ALA A 203 13.20 -45.45 -5.17
CA ALA A 203 13.11 -46.47 -6.22
C ALA A 203 14.49 -46.78 -6.83
N THR A 204 15.31 -45.76 -7.10
CA THR A 204 16.70 -45.94 -7.57
C THR A 204 17.56 -46.66 -6.53
N GLY A 205 17.43 -46.32 -5.25
CA GLY A 205 18.13 -47.01 -4.16
C GLY A 205 17.77 -48.50 -4.09
N ASN A 206 16.48 -48.84 -4.24
CA ASN A 206 16.01 -50.22 -4.28
C ASN A 206 16.53 -50.97 -5.52
N ALA A 207 16.56 -50.31 -6.68
CA ALA A 207 17.10 -50.87 -7.91
C ALA A 207 18.59 -51.20 -7.77
N ASN A 208 19.39 -50.29 -7.21
CA ASN A 208 20.82 -50.51 -6.96
C ASN A 208 21.05 -51.71 -6.03
N GLN A 209 20.29 -51.83 -4.94
CA GLN A 209 20.38 -52.99 -4.04
C GLN A 209 20.01 -54.30 -4.74
N ALA A 210 19.03 -54.29 -5.65
CA ALA A 210 18.66 -55.46 -6.43
C ALA A 210 19.79 -55.85 -7.40
N THR A 211 20.43 -54.87 -8.04
CA THR A 211 21.62 -55.07 -8.88
C THR A 211 22.78 -55.67 -8.08
N ASP A 212 23.07 -55.15 -6.89
CA ASP A 212 24.14 -55.68 -6.03
C ASP A 212 23.89 -57.13 -5.62
N LYS A 213 22.64 -57.47 -5.27
CA LYS A 213 22.24 -58.86 -4.97
C LYS A 213 22.39 -59.77 -6.18
N ALA A 214 22.03 -59.29 -7.38
CA ALA A 214 22.21 -60.06 -8.61
C ALA A 214 23.69 -60.31 -8.91
N ASN A 215 24.54 -59.28 -8.77
CA ASN A 215 25.99 -59.41 -8.96
C ASN A 215 26.62 -60.39 -7.96
N LEU A 216 26.19 -60.36 -6.70
CA LEU A 216 26.62 -61.31 -5.68
C LEU A 216 26.19 -62.75 -6.03
N ALA A 217 24.95 -62.93 -6.49
CA ALA A 217 24.45 -64.24 -6.92
C ALA A 217 25.24 -64.78 -8.12
N THR A 218 25.55 -63.94 -9.12
CA THR A 218 26.40 -64.31 -10.26
C THR A 218 27.81 -64.70 -9.81
N THR A 219 28.43 -63.92 -8.93
CA THR A 219 29.77 -64.24 -8.39
C THR A 219 29.78 -65.58 -7.64
N THR A 220 28.73 -65.82 -6.84
CA THR A 220 28.55 -67.08 -6.12
C THR A 220 28.37 -68.25 -7.08
N ALA A 221 27.58 -68.09 -8.14
CA ALA A 221 27.37 -69.11 -9.15
C ALA A 221 28.65 -69.43 -9.93
N ASN A 222 29.43 -68.42 -10.32
CA ASN A 222 30.72 -68.62 -10.99
C ASN A 222 31.71 -69.36 -10.09
N THR A 223 31.77 -68.99 -8.81
CA THR A 223 32.62 -69.68 -7.83
C THR A 223 32.21 -71.16 -7.70
N ALA A 224 30.91 -71.44 -7.62
CA ALA A 224 30.42 -72.82 -7.55
C ALA A 224 30.72 -73.62 -8.83
N HIS A 225 30.62 -72.98 -9.99
CA HIS A 225 30.99 -73.57 -11.28
C HIS A 225 32.47 -73.94 -11.33
N ASP A 226 33.36 -73.04 -10.92
CA ASP A 226 34.80 -73.27 -10.94
C ASP A 226 35.18 -74.42 -9.98
N LEU A 227 34.58 -74.45 -8.79
CA LEU A 227 34.73 -75.57 -7.85
C LEU A 227 34.24 -76.90 -8.44
N ALA A 228 33.16 -76.89 -9.23
CA ALA A 228 32.66 -78.09 -9.89
C ALA A 228 33.60 -78.56 -11.01
N ILE A 229 34.21 -77.64 -11.76
CA ILE A 229 35.26 -77.97 -12.74
C ILE A 229 36.45 -78.61 -12.05
N ASP A 230 36.94 -78.03 -10.96
CA ASP A 230 38.08 -78.56 -10.21
C ASP A 230 37.78 -79.96 -9.65
N ALA A 231 36.56 -80.17 -9.13
CA ALA A 231 36.11 -81.48 -8.66
C ALA A 231 36.04 -82.51 -9.78
N ALA A 232 35.54 -82.13 -10.96
CA ALA A 232 35.50 -83.01 -12.14
C ALA A 232 36.91 -83.36 -12.65
N ALA A 233 37.82 -82.39 -12.67
CA ALA A 233 39.21 -82.62 -13.03
C ALA A 233 39.89 -83.60 -12.06
N ASN A 234 39.66 -83.45 -10.75
CA ASN A 234 40.16 -84.38 -9.74
C ASN A 234 39.60 -85.81 -9.92
N ALA A 235 38.31 -85.92 -10.22
CA ALA A 235 37.66 -87.20 -10.49
C ALA A 235 38.26 -87.89 -11.74
N ASN A 236 38.50 -87.14 -12.81
CA ASN A 236 39.14 -87.65 -14.03
C ASN A 236 40.58 -88.12 -13.77
N GLN A 237 41.37 -87.39 -13.00
CA GLN A 237 42.73 -87.82 -12.62
C GLN A 237 42.69 -89.15 -11.85
N LYS A 238 41.77 -89.29 -10.89
CA LYS A 238 41.58 -90.53 -10.15
C LYS A 238 41.13 -91.68 -11.05
N ALA A 239 40.25 -91.42 -12.00
CA ALA A 239 39.79 -92.41 -12.96
C ALA A 239 40.93 -92.89 -13.88
N ASN A 240 41.74 -91.97 -14.41
CA ASN A 240 42.90 -92.30 -15.23
C ASN A 240 43.92 -93.13 -14.44
N TYR A 241 44.23 -92.73 -13.20
CA TYR A 241 45.11 -93.50 -12.33
C TYR A 241 44.57 -94.92 -12.09
N ALA A 242 43.27 -95.06 -11.81
CA ALA A 242 42.65 -96.38 -11.64
C ALA A 242 42.71 -97.22 -12.91
N GLN A 243 42.55 -96.61 -14.10
CA GLN A 243 42.71 -97.29 -15.38
C GLN A 243 44.15 -97.77 -15.60
N GLU A 244 45.15 -96.91 -15.36
CA GLU A 244 46.57 -97.27 -15.47
C GLU A 244 46.93 -98.46 -14.56
N GLN A 245 46.43 -98.45 -13.32
CA GLN A 245 46.63 -99.58 -12.40
C GLN A 245 45.95 -100.86 -12.90
N GLY A 246 44.75 -100.74 -13.47
CA GLY A 246 44.02 -101.85 -14.08
C GLY A 246 44.74 -102.45 -15.29
N ASP A 247 45.24 -101.60 -16.19
CA ASP A 247 46.00 -102.00 -17.38
C ASP A 247 47.31 -102.68 -16.98
N TYR A 248 48.03 -102.13 -16.00
CA TYR A 248 49.25 -102.77 -15.46
C TYR A 248 48.98 -104.16 -14.89
N ALA A 249 47.90 -104.32 -14.11
CA ALA A 249 47.50 -105.61 -13.55
C ALA A 249 47.13 -106.61 -14.66
N LYS A 250 46.47 -106.15 -15.71
CA LYS A 250 46.12 -106.98 -16.87
C LYS A 250 47.37 -107.43 -17.63
N THR A 251 48.28 -106.52 -17.99
CA THR A 251 49.54 -106.87 -18.68
C THR A 251 50.34 -107.88 -17.86
N SER A 252 50.49 -107.64 -16.54
CA SER A 252 51.18 -108.58 -15.64
C SER A 252 50.50 -109.96 -15.61
N THR A 253 49.17 -109.99 -15.69
CA THR A 253 48.40 -111.25 -15.73
C THR A 253 48.59 -111.97 -17.06
N ASP A 254 48.52 -111.24 -18.18
CA ASP A 254 48.71 -111.81 -19.52
C ASP A 254 50.12 -112.43 -19.68
N GLU A 255 51.16 -111.77 -19.15
CA GLU A 255 52.53 -112.32 -19.09
C GLU A 255 52.61 -113.61 -18.27
N LEU A 256 51.92 -113.67 -17.12
CA LEU A 256 51.86 -114.87 -16.28
C LEU A 256 51.10 -116.02 -16.96
N VAL A 257 50.04 -115.72 -17.72
CA VAL A 257 49.30 -116.74 -18.50
C VAL A 257 50.18 -117.31 -19.61
N GLU A 258 51.01 -116.51 -20.27
CA GLU A 258 51.97 -116.99 -21.27
C GLU A 258 53.03 -117.92 -20.66
N ILE A 259 53.56 -117.60 -19.48
CA ILE A 259 54.47 -118.48 -18.73
C ILE A 259 53.74 -119.77 -18.30
N GLY A 260 52.52 -119.65 -17.77
CA GLY A 260 51.73 -120.79 -17.30
C GLY A 260 51.35 -121.77 -18.42
N THR A 261 51.04 -121.25 -19.62
CA THR A 261 50.69 -122.09 -20.78
C THR A 261 51.91 -122.71 -21.48
N SER A 262 53.10 -122.12 -21.32
CA SER A 262 54.35 -122.66 -21.87
C SER A 262 54.97 -123.76 -20.99
N LEU A 263 54.66 -123.83 -19.70
CA LEU A 263 54.96 -125.00 -18.85
C LEU A 263 53.98 -126.15 -19.12
N ALA A 264 54.07 -126.72 -20.32
CA ALA A 264 53.22 -127.81 -20.76
C ALA A 264 54.03 -129.09 -20.94
N ASN A 265 53.55 -130.16 -20.33
CA ASN A 265 54.01 -131.50 -20.64
C ASN A 265 53.48 -131.92 -22.03
N LYS A 266 54.40 -132.25 -22.94
CA LYS A 266 54.11 -132.59 -24.35
C LYS A 266 54.26 -134.06 -24.67
N GLY A 267 54.32 -134.94 -23.68
CA GLY A 267 54.35 -136.37 -23.96
C GLY A 267 55.76 -136.90 -24.20
N ILE A 268 55.85 -137.95 -25.02
CA ILE A 268 57.10 -138.44 -25.58
C ILE A 268 57.56 -137.47 -26.69
N TYR A 269 58.86 -137.23 -26.81
CA TYR A 269 59.41 -136.35 -27.84
C TYR A 269 59.02 -136.81 -29.26
N ASP A 270 58.60 -135.86 -30.08
CA ASP A 270 58.18 -135.99 -31.46
C ASP A 270 58.82 -134.86 -32.27
N ASN A 271 59.58 -135.21 -33.31
CA ASN A 271 60.31 -134.24 -34.12
C ASN A 271 59.40 -133.30 -34.94
N SER A 272 58.11 -133.61 -35.07
CA SER A 272 57.14 -132.84 -35.83
C SER A 272 56.48 -131.71 -35.01
N ILE A 273 56.63 -131.74 -33.69
CA ILE A 273 56.07 -130.76 -32.76
C ILE A 273 57.05 -129.59 -32.59
N THR A 274 56.54 -128.36 -32.66
CA THR A 274 57.28 -127.17 -32.19
C THR A 274 57.12 -127.09 -30.68
N TYR A 275 58.23 -127.20 -29.96
CA TYR A 275 58.30 -127.04 -28.52
C TYR A 275 58.61 -125.60 -28.18
N LYS A 276 57.80 -125.00 -27.31
CA LYS A 276 58.09 -123.68 -26.72
C LYS A 276 59.02 -123.85 -25.52
N PRO A 277 59.74 -122.79 -25.07
CA PRO A 277 60.44 -122.84 -23.79
C PRO A 277 59.50 -123.35 -22.67
N LEU A 278 60.06 -124.04 -21.69
CA LEU A 278 59.36 -124.73 -20.59
C LEU A 278 58.53 -125.97 -20.97
N ASN A 279 58.36 -126.31 -22.26
CA ASN A 279 57.70 -127.57 -22.62
C ASN A 279 58.52 -128.77 -22.14
N ILE A 280 57.88 -129.74 -21.50
CA ILE A 280 58.54 -130.93 -20.95
C ILE A 280 58.22 -132.15 -21.83
N VAL A 281 59.24 -132.91 -22.22
CA VAL A 281 59.10 -134.15 -23.00
C VAL A 281 59.86 -135.29 -22.33
N VAL A 282 59.45 -136.51 -22.65
CA VAL A 282 60.18 -137.72 -22.33
C VAL A 282 60.92 -138.21 -23.57
N TYR A 283 62.22 -138.49 -23.47
CA TYR A 283 63.02 -139.01 -24.57
C TYR A 283 64.03 -140.03 -24.07
N SER A 284 63.95 -141.26 -24.59
CA SER A 284 64.77 -142.40 -24.14
C SER A 284 64.60 -142.65 -22.63
N SER A 285 65.67 -142.60 -21.87
CA SER A 285 65.70 -142.77 -20.41
C SER A 285 65.75 -141.46 -19.63
N GLY A 286 65.29 -140.35 -20.21
CA GLY A 286 65.27 -139.06 -19.51
C GLY A 286 64.03 -138.20 -19.78
N VAL A 287 63.77 -137.29 -18.84
CA VAL A 287 62.78 -136.21 -18.96
C VAL A 287 63.54 -134.93 -19.23
N TYR A 288 63.16 -134.20 -20.27
CA TYR A 288 63.83 -132.99 -20.73
C TYR A 288 62.85 -131.83 -20.80
N GLN A 289 63.29 -130.65 -20.42
CA GLN A 289 62.56 -129.41 -20.56
C GLN A 289 63.20 -128.58 -21.66
N ASN A 290 62.39 -128.13 -22.60
CA ASN A 290 62.83 -127.22 -23.63
C ASN A 290 63.13 -125.85 -23.00
N THR A 291 64.23 -125.23 -23.40
CA THR A 291 64.72 -123.94 -22.86
C THR A 291 64.62 -122.83 -23.90
N GLN A 292 64.54 -123.18 -25.19
CA GLN A 292 64.37 -122.26 -26.32
C GLN A 292 63.41 -122.86 -27.34
N GLU A 293 62.61 -122.04 -28.03
CA GLU A 293 61.67 -122.58 -29.03
C GLU A 293 62.42 -123.39 -30.10
N CYS A 294 62.00 -124.65 -30.31
CA CYS A 294 62.65 -125.53 -31.27
C CYS A 294 61.67 -126.51 -31.91
N LYS A 295 62.02 -127.01 -33.10
CA LYS A 295 61.30 -128.06 -33.81
C LYS A 295 62.30 -129.04 -34.40
N GLY A 296 62.11 -130.34 -34.18
CA GLY A 296 62.97 -131.38 -34.71
C GLY A 296 64.36 -131.49 -34.09
N ILE A 297 64.69 -130.68 -33.07
CA ILE A 297 65.96 -130.75 -32.33
C ILE A 297 65.85 -131.79 -31.20
N LEU A 298 66.74 -132.77 -31.20
CA LEU A 298 66.72 -133.86 -30.22
C LEU A 298 66.92 -133.36 -28.78
N PRO A 299 66.23 -133.96 -27.78
CA PRO A 299 66.33 -133.55 -26.38
C PRO A 299 67.71 -133.64 -25.74
N THR A 300 68.67 -134.32 -26.37
CA THR A 300 70.06 -134.40 -25.92
C THR A 300 70.88 -133.13 -26.24
N ASN A 301 70.35 -132.19 -27.02
CA ASN A 301 71.03 -130.93 -27.31
C ASN A 301 70.84 -129.92 -26.17
N SER A 302 71.90 -129.71 -25.39
CA SER A 302 71.91 -128.86 -24.19
C SER A 302 71.66 -127.36 -24.45
N ASN A 303 71.73 -126.90 -25.70
CA ASN A 303 71.41 -125.50 -26.03
C ASN A 303 69.91 -125.24 -26.11
N TYR A 304 69.13 -126.29 -26.37
CA TYR A 304 67.67 -126.21 -26.50
C TYR A 304 66.97 -126.97 -25.39
N TRP A 305 67.61 -127.96 -24.77
CA TRP A 305 66.97 -128.83 -23.80
C TRP A 305 67.78 -128.94 -22.52
N GLN A 306 67.08 -128.93 -21.40
CA GLN A 306 67.63 -129.18 -20.08
C GLN A 306 67.13 -130.54 -19.60
N LEU A 307 68.04 -131.45 -19.27
CA LEU A 307 67.71 -132.71 -18.62
C LEU A 307 67.19 -132.42 -17.21
N LEU A 308 65.94 -132.80 -16.94
CA LEU A 308 65.33 -132.70 -15.61
C LEU A 308 65.52 -133.99 -14.80
N MET A 309 65.48 -135.14 -15.46
CA MET A 309 65.57 -136.44 -14.79
C MET A 309 66.19 -137.49 -15.72
N GLN A 310 67.11 -138.30 -15.19
CA GLN A 310 67.74 -139.43 -15.89
C GLN A 310 67.47 -140.72 -15.12
N THR A 311 67.06 -141.77 -15.83
CA THR A 311 66.83 -143.11 -15.27
C THR A 311 67.68 -144.15 -16.00
N ALA A 312 67.76 -145.35 -15.43
CA ALA A 312 68.47 -146.49 -16.02
C ALA A 312 67.65 -147.25 -17.08
N THR A 313 66.33 -147.01 -17.17
CA THR A 313 65.38 -147.65 -18.08
C THR A 313 64.47 -146.61 -18.75
N SER A 314 63.92 -146.90 -19.94
CA SER A 314 63.06 -145.94 -20.65
C SER A 314 61.86 -145.55 -19.79
N VAL A 315 61.65 -144.24 -19.59
CA VAL A 315 60.53 -143.70 -18.83
C VAL A 315 59.32 -143.62 -19.76
N THR A 316 58.15 -144.11 -19.32
CA THR A 316 56.86 -143.87 -19.99
C THR A 316 56.03 -142.92 -19.14
N TRP A 317 55.13 -142.13 -19.75
CA TRP A 317 54.31 -141.19 -18.98
C TRP A 317 53.50 -141.86 -17.88
N ASP A 318 53.03 -143.09 -18.13
CA ASP A 318 52.29 -143.86 -17.13
C ASP A 318 53.10 -144.17 -15.87
N SER A 319 54.44 -144.22 -15.94
CA SER A 319 55.31 -144.46 -14.78
C SER A 319 55.54 -143.22 -13.89
N VAL A 320 55.12 -142.02 -14.33
CA VAL A 320 55.36 -140.75 -13.63
C VAL A 320 54.08 -140.21 -12.95
N VAL A 321 52.90 -140.80 -13.19
CA VAL A 321 51.61 -140.29 -12.71
C VAL A 321 50.84 -141.29 -11.83
N GLY A 322 51.50 -141.87 -10.81
CA GLY A 322 50.83 -142.61 -9.75
C GLY A 322 49.89 -141.70 -8.94
N LYS A 323 48.61 -141.62 -9.36
CA LYS A 323 47.52 -140.81 -8.80
C LYS A 323 47.00 -141.37 -7.46
N PRO A 324 47.26 -140.67 -6.34
CA PRO A 324 46.15 -140.21 -5.48
C PRO A 324 46.15 -138.69 -5.21
N ASP A 325 47.30 -138.01 -5.22
CA ASP A 325 47.40 -136.60 -4.77
C ASP A 325 46.91 -135.57 -5.80
N VAL A 326 46.93 -135.89 -7.09
CA VAL A 326 46.51 -134.95 -8.15
C VAL A 326 44.99 -134.80 -8.20
N ASP A 327 44.22 -135.88 -8.00
CA ASP A 327 42.75 -135.81 -7.94
C ASP A 327 42.28 -135.12 -6.66
N GLY A 328 43.06 -135.24 -5.58
CA GLY A 328 42.89 -134.44 -4.36
C GLY A 328 43.13 -132.95 -4.62
N HIS A 329 44.18 -132.60 -5.37
CA HIS A 329 44.53 -131.21 -5.69
C HIS A 329 43.54 -130.55 -6.67
N ILE A 330 43.05 -131.28 -7.68
CA ILE A 330 42.05 -130.79 -8.66
C ILE A 330 40.71 -130.47 -7.98
N ASN A 331 40.33 -131.25 -6.96
CA ASN A 331 39.07 -131.06 -6.23
C ASN A 331 39.19 -130.20 -4.97
N ASN A 332 40.41 -129.78 -4.60
CA ASN A 332 40.64 -128.97 -3.41
C ASN A 332 40.22 -127.50 -3.65
N THR A 333 39.13 -127.08 -3.01
CA THR A 333 38.65 -125.68 -2.99
C THR A 333 39.13 -124.91 -1.76
N SER A 334 40.01 -125.49 -0.93
CA SER A 334 40.58 -124.87 0.26
C SER A 334 41.90 -124.17 -0.08
N ASN A 335 41.72 -122.91 -0.47
CA ASN A 335 42.66 -121.80 -0.56
C ASN A 335 44.18 -122.05 -0.85
N PRO A 336 44.71 -121.56 -1.99
CA PRO A 336 44.00 -120.93 -3.10
C PRO A 336 43.82 -121.87 -4.30
N HIS A 337 42.57 -122.29 -4.48
CA HIS A 337 41.85 -122.16 -5.75
C HIS A 337 40.43 -121.58 -5.47
N LYS A 338 39.90 -120.78 -6.42
CA LYS A 338 38.79 -119.80 -6.28
C LYS A 338 39.14 -118.53 -5.49
N VAL A 339 40.00 -117.69 -6.07
CA VAL A 339 40.27 -116.33 -5.58
C VAL A 339 38.98 -115.55 -5.34
N THR A 340 38.80 -115.03 -4.13
CA THR A 340 37.68 -114.21 -3.71
C THR A 340 37.86 -112.77 -4.21
N ALA A 341 36.77 -112.00 -4.32
CA ALA A 341 36.84 -110.58 -4.74
C ALA A 341 37.87 -109.78 -3.92
N ALA A 342 37.98 -110.07 -2.62
CA ALA A 342 38.97 -109.50 -1.73
C ALA A 342 40.43 -109.85 -2.10
N GLN A 343 40.68 -111.05 -2.64
CA GLN A 343 42.02 -111.51 -3.02
C GLN A 343 42.53 -110.85 -4.32
N VAL A 344 41.65 -110.26 -5.13
CA VAL A 344 42.02 -109.52 -6.36
C VAL A 344 41.76 -108.01 -6.26
N GLY A 345 41.38 -107.51 -5.07
CA GLY A 345 41.05 -106.09 -4.86
C GLY A 345 39.74 -105.63 -5.53
N ALA A 346 38.90 -106.55 -5.99
CA ALA A 346 37.58 -106.24 -6.53
C ALA A 346 36.56 -106.10 -5.39
N TYR A 347 35.61 -105.18 -5.53
CA TYR A 347 34.50 -105.08 -4.58
C TYR A 347 33.66 -106.36 -4.60
N SER A 348 33.27 -106.84 -3.44
CA SER A 348 32.23 -107.88 -3.35
C SER A 348 30.92 -107.35 -3.94
N LYS A 349 30.00 -108.26 -4.29
CA LYS A 349 28.68 -107.89 -4.77
C LYS A 349 27.97 -106.94 -3.78
N ALA A 350 28.07 -107.21 -2.48
CA ALA A 350 27.48 -106.38 -1.44
C ALA A 350 28.10 -104.98 -1.36
N GLU A 351 29.42 -104.86 -1.53
CA GLU A 351 30.10 -103.56 -1.55
C GLU A 351 29.79 -102.76 -2.82
N SER A 352 29.68 -103.43 -3.97
CA SER A 352 29.28 -102.80 -5.23
C SER A 352 27.84 -102.29 -5.13
N ASP A 353 26.92 -103.12 -4.64
CA ASP A 353 25.52 -102.75 -4.42
C ASP A 353 25.35 -101.62 -3.40
N GLY A 354 26.31 -101.45 -2.47
CA GLY A 354 26.33 -100.35 -1.50
C GLY A 354 27.01 -99.05 -1.99
N LYS A 355 27.93 -99.12 -2.97
CA LYS A 355 28.68 -97.96 -3.48
C LYS A 355 28.11 -97.36 -4.76
N TYR A 356 27.39 -98.15 -5.57
CA TYR A 356 26.74 -97.66 -6.78
C TYR A 356 25.28 -97.28 -6.50
N ALA A 357 24.77 -96.28 -7.22
CA ALA A 357 23.36 -95.92 -7.14
C ALA A 357 22.50 -97.10 -7.64
N THR A 358 21.63 -97.61 -6.78
CA THR A 358 20.70 -98.67 -7.16
C THR A 358 19.70 -98.16 -8.20
N SER A 359 19.05 -99.07 -8.95
CA SER A 359 17.96 -98.66 -9.85
C SER A 359 16.88 -97.86 -9.11
N THR A 360 16.63 -98.16 -7.84
CA THR A 360 15.70 -97.39 -6.99
C THR A 360 16.18 -95.96 -6.77
N ASN A 361 17.47 -95.75 -6.48
CA ASN A 361 18.04 -94.40 -6.30
C ASN A 361 17.98 -93.59 -7.59
N LEU A 362 18.27 -94.21 -8.73
CA LEU A 362 18.18 -93.59 -10.05
C LEU A 362 16.73 -93.25 -10.42
N THR A 363 15.78 -94.12 -10.11
CA THR A 363 14.35 -93.87 -10.30
C THR A 363 13.85 -92.75 -9.39
N ALA A 364 14.29 -92.72 -8.12
CA ALA A 364 13.96 -91.65 -7.19
C ALA A 364 14.49 -90.30 -7.69
N HIS A 365 15.76 -90.24 -8.12
CA HIS A 365 16.35 -89.03 -8.69
C HIS A 365 15.62 -88.58 -9.97
N THR A 366 15.35 -89.47 -10.91
CA THR A 366 14.70 -89.13 -12.19
C THR A 366 13.27 -88.60 -11.99
N ASN A 367 12.60 -89.05 -10.93
CA ASN A 367 11.25 -88.62 -10.57
C ASN A 367 11.24 -87.51 -9.51
N ASP A 368 12.39 -86.99 -9.09
CA ASP A 368 12.48 -85.94 -8.07
C ASP A 368 12.11 -84.58 -8.67
N THR A 369 10.92 -84.12 -8.33
CA THR A 369 10.31 -82.89 -8.82
C THR A 369 10.83 -81.63 -8.12
N ASN A 370 11.66 -81.76 -7.08
CA ASN A 370 12.27 -80.62 -6.40
C ASN A 370 13.59 -80.20 -7.08
N ILE A 371 14.26 -81.12 -7.78
CA ILE A 371 15.55 -80.87 -8.44
C ILE A 371 15.46 -80.94 -9.97
N HIS A 372 14.50 -81.69 -10.53
CA HIS A 372 14.23 -81.71 -11.98
C HIS A 372 13.03 -80.85 -12.33
N LEU A 373 13.19 -80.06 -13.40
CA LEU A 373 12.10 -79.28 -13.98
C LEU A 373 11.13 -80.17 -14.74
N GLN A 374 9.86 -80.17 -14.35
CA GLN A 374 8.84 -80.89 -15.09
C GLN A 374 8.47 -80.16 -16.39
N THR A 375 8.04 -80.92 -17.40
CA THR A 375 7.56 -80.38 -18.68
C THR A 375 6.45 -79.34 -18.48
N GLY A 376 5.54 -79.53 -17.51
CA GLY A 376 4.48 -78.58 -17.19
C GLY A 376 4.99 -77.25 -16.60
N GLU A 377 6.02 -77.29 -15.75
CA GLU A 377 6.64 -76.09 -15.18
C GLU A 377 7.39 -75.29 -16.25
N ARG A 378 8.09 -75.98 -17.15
CA ARG A 378 8.73 -75.37 -18.32
C ARG A 378 7.71 -74.68 -19.22
N THR A 379 6.58 -75.33 -19.51
CA THR A 379 5.47 -74.73 -20.26
C THR A 379 4.89 -73.52 -19.53
N LYS A 380 4.75 -73.58 -18.20
CA LYS A 380 4.24 -72.46 -17.39
C LYS A 380 5.19 -71.28 -17.35
N TRP A 381 6.51 -71.50 -17.30
CA TRP A 381 7.51 -70.43 -17.36
C TRP A 381 7.62 -69.82 -18.75
N ASN A 382 7.61 -70.64 -19.81
CA ASN A 382 7.60 -70.14 -21.18
C ASN A 382 6.33 -69.31 -21.46
N GLY A 383 5.16 -69.76 -21.00
CA GLY A 383 3.91 -68.99 -21.12
C GLY A 383 3.86 -67.70 -20.29
N LYS A 384 4.73 -67.53 -19.28
CA LYS A 384 4.85 -66.24 -18.56
C LYS A 384 5.50 -65.16 -19.41
N GLN A 385 6.31 -65.51 -20.41
CA GLN A 385 6.86 -64.54 -21.36
C GLN A 385 5.73 -63.86 -22.15
N ASP A 386 4.76 -64.64 -22.62
CA ASP A 386 3.58 -64.14 -23.33
C ASP A 386 2.65 -63.32 -22.41
N ALA A 387 2.49 -63.77 -21.15
CA ALA A 387 1.67 -63.08 -20.16
C ALA A 387 2.28 -61.75 -19.65
N LEU A 388 3.59 -61.57 -19.76
CA LEU A 388 4.27 -60.30 -19.47
C LEU A 388 4.11 -59.27 -20.59
N GLY A 389 3.44 -59.62 -21.70
CA GLY A 389 3.15 -58.68 -22.79
C GLY A 389 4.40 -58.15 -23.50
N PHE A 390 5.53 -58.84 -23.38
CA PHE A 390 6.75 -58.47 -24.09
C PHE A 390 6.56 -58.73 -25.59
N THR A 391 6.08 -57.71 -26.29
CA THR A 391 6.16 -57.65 -27.75
C THR A 391 7.53 -57.08 -28.07
N PRO A 392 8.46 -57.82 -28.69
CA PRO A 392 9.72 -57.24 -29.16
C PRO A 392 9.45 -55.97 -29.95
N GLU A 393 10.27 -54.93 -29.75
CA GLU A 393 10.12 -53.66 -30.47
C GLU A 393 10.04 -53.92 -31.99
N ASP A 394 8.86 -53.71 -32.57
CA ASP A 394 8.63 -53.76 -34.01
C ASP A 394 9.19 -52.48 -34.64
N ILE A 395 10.46 -52.56 -35.02
CA ILE A 395 11.23 -51.46 -35.63
C ILE A 395 10.46 -50.81 -36.79
N SER A 396 9.57 -51.54 -37.48
CA SER A 396 8.76 -51.00 -38.58
C SER A 396 7.72 -49.96 -38.14
N LYS A 397 7.31 -49.94 -36.87
CA LYS A 397 6.35 -48.99 -36.30
C LYS A 397 6.99 -47.83 -35.54
N LYS A 398 8.31 -47.84 -35.35
CA LYS A 398 9.03 -46.76 -34.65
C LYS A 398 9.09 -45.51 -35.52
N GLY A 399 8.58 -44.39 -35.00
CA GLY A 399 8.56 -43.10 -35.68
C GLY A 399 7.59 -43.03 -36.87
N LYS A 400 6.59 -43.92 -36.93
CA LYS A 400 5.52 -43.91 -37.95
C LYS A 400 4.20 -43.43 -37.33
N ALA A 401 3.32 -42.88 -38.17
CA ALA A 401 1.96 -42.53 -37.76
C ALA A 401 1.21 -43.76 -37.24
N ASN A 402 0.49 -43.62 -36.12
CA ASN A 402 -0.18 -44.71 -35.38
C ASN A 402 0.76 -45.79 -34.82
N GLY A 403 2.07 -45.51 -34.73
CA GLY A 403 3.07 -46.34 -34.06
C GLY A 403 3.52 -45.72 -32.72
N TYR A 404 4.77 -45.99 -32.33
CA TYR A 404 5.39 -45.41 -31.14
C TYR A 404 6.53 -44.47 -31.51
N ALA A 405 6.69 -43.42 -30.71
CA ALA A 405 7.64 -42.35 -30.96
C ALA A 405 9.10 -42.83 -30.77
N SER A 406 10.00 -42.40 -31.66
CA SER A 406 11.44 -42.55 -31.44
C SER A 406 11.95 -41.44 -30.52
N LEU A 407 13.06 -41.68 -29.81
CA LEU A 407 13.77 -40.63 -29.06
C LEU A 407 15.03 -40.20 -29.83
N ASP A 408 15.41 -38.93 -29.71
CA ASP A 408 16.66 -38.38 -30.19
C ASP A 408 17.82 -38.65 -29.22
N SER A 409 19.01 -38.14 -29.56
CA SER A 409 20.23 -38.30 -28.74
C SER A 409 20.14 -37.70 -27.33
N SER A 410 19.17 -36.82 -27.08
CA SER A 410 18.90 -36.20 -25.78
C SER A 410 17.72 -36.86 -25.05
N GLY A 411 17.13 -37.93 -25.62
CA GLY A 411 16.02 -38.65 -25.02
C GLY A 411 14.65 -38.01 -25.25
N TYR A 412 14.52 -37.08 -26.20
CA TYR A 412 13.25 -36.43 -26.53
C TYR A 412 12.63 -36.98 -27.81
N VAL A 413 11.30 -36.98 -27.92
CA VAL A 413 10.64 -37.31 -29.19
C VAL A 413 10.91 -36.19 -30.20
N PRO A 414 11.46 -36.48 -31.39
CA PRO A 414 11.67 -35.47 -32.41
C PRO A 414 10.38 -34.75 -32.78
N SER A 415 10.43 -33.43 -32.88
CA SER A 415 9.27 -32.58 -33.19
C SER A 415 8.57 -32.96 -34.49
N SER A 416 9.27 -33.57 -35.44
CA SER A 416 8.71 -34.10 -36.69
C SER A 416 7.73 -35.26 -36.51
N GLN A 417 7.73 -35.92 -35.34
CA GLN A 417 6.79 -37.00 -34.98
C GLN A 417 5.64 -36.52 -34.09
N LEU A 418 5.67 -35.25 -33.68
CA LEU A 418 4.60 -34.61 -32.95
C LEU A 418 3.75 -33.80 -33.92
N SER A 419 2.57 -34.31 -34.25
CA SER A 419 1.55 -33.50 -34.92
C SER A 419 0.94 -32.57 -33.88
N LEU A 420 1.56 -31.39 -33.72
CA LEU A 420 1.08 -30.37 -32.80
C LEU A 420 -0.14 -29.69 -33.44
N PRO A 421 -1.25 -29.52 -32.70
CA PRO A 421 -2.45 -28.92 -33.26
C PRO A 421 -2.14 -27.45 -33.61
N SER A 422 -2.75 -26.94 -34.68
CA SER A 422 -2.48 -25.62 -35.28
C SER A 422 -2.77 -24.42 -34.35
N ASN A 423 -3.33 -24.68 -33.17
CA ASN A 423 -3.62 -23.74 -32.10
C ASN A 423 -2.57 -23.74 -30.99
N LEU A 424 -1.46 -24.48 -31.12
CA LEU A 424 -0.39 -24.43 -30.13
C LEU A 424 0.28 -23.06 -30.17
N GLU A 425 0.26 -22.37 -29.03
CA GLU A 425 0.82 -21.04 -28.89
C GLU A 425 2.30 -21.02 -29.31
N THR A 426 2.64 -20.20 -30.30
CA THR A 426 4.02 -19.96 -30.69
C THR A 426 4.59 -18.78 -29.92
N THR A 427 5.91 -18.64 -29.82
CA THR A 427 6.52 -17.44 -29.24
C THR A 427 6.04 -16.17 -29.95
N THR A 428 5.81 -16.24 -31.26
CA THR A 428 5.20 -15.17 -32.06
C THR A 428 3.72 -14.94 -31.71
N GLY A 429 2.95 -16.01 -31.50
CA GLY A 429 1.54 -15.91 -31.08
C GLY A 429 1.37 -15.32 -29.69
N ALA A 430 2.22 -15.72 -28.74
CA ALA A 430 2.28 -15.15 -27.40
C ALA A 430 2.64 -13.67 -27.46
N GLN A 431 3.61 -13.29 -28.30
CA GLN A 431 3.96 -11.88 -28.52
C GLN A 431 2.80 -11.11 -29.15
N ALA A 432 2.11 -11.65 -30.14
CA ALA A 432 0.95 -11.02 -30.75
C ALA A 432 -0.22 -10.82 -29.76
N LYS A 433 -0.40 -11.73 -28.80
CA LYS A 433 -1.39 -11.57 -27.71
C LYS A 433 -0.97 -10.49 -26.71
N VAL A 434 0.32 -10.40 -26.38
CA VAL A 434 0.89 -9.30 -25.57
C VAL A 434 0.72 -7.96 -26.29
N ASP A 435 0.98 -7.91 -27.59
CA ASP A 435 0.84 -6.72 -28.42
C ASP A 435 -0.64 -6.32 -28.56
N ALA A 436 -1.56 -7.29 -28.66
CA ALA A 436 -3.01 -7.05 -28.68
C ALA A 436 -3.56 -6.55 -27.32
N LEU A 437 -2.92 -6.92 -26.20
CA LEU A 437 -3.21 -6.38 -24.86
C LEU A 437 -2.63 -4.97 -24.67
N SER A 438 -1.63 -4.58 -25.47
CA SER A 438 -1.13 -3.21 -25.54
C SER A 438 -2.06 -2.35 -26.40
N GLY A 439 -3.22 -1.99 -25.85
CA GLY A 439 -4.02 -0.89 -26.40
C GLY A 439 -3.17 0.38 -26.51
N ALA A 440 -3.44 1.21 -27.53
CA ALA A 440 -2.73 2.46 -27.81
C ALA A 440 -2.66 3.37 -26.56
N GLY A 441 -1.61 3.21 -25.75
CA GLY A 441 -1.47 3.92 -24.48
C GLY A 441 -0.71 3.16 -23.38
N ASN A 442 -0.62 1.83 -23.42
CA ASN A 442 0.14 1.07 -22.42
C ASN A 442 1.33 0.32 -23.03
N THR A 443 2.36 1.08 -23.43
CA THR A 443 3.62 0.59 -24.00
C THR A 443 4.63 0.11 -22.97
N LYS A 444 4.28 0.15 -21.67
CA LYS A 444 5.19 -0.18 -20.58
C LYS A 444 5.03 -1.66 -20.20
N THR A 445 6.10 -2.42 -20.38
CA THR A 445 6.29 -3.74 -19.79
C THR A 445 6.14 -3.69 -18.26
N VAL A 446 5.87 -4.83 -17.62
CA VAL A 446 5.80 -4.95 -16.16
C VAL A 446 7.02 -4.33 -15.48
N LYS A 447 8.22 -4.50 -16.06
CA LYS A 447 9.44 -3.87 -15.56
C LYS A 447 9.41 -2.35 -15.68
N GLN A 448 8.91 -1.79 -16.78
CA GLN A 448 8.82 -0.34 -16.95
C GLN A 448 7.76 0.29 -16.02
N VAL A 449 6.75 -0.47 -15.62
CA VAL A 449 5.80 -0.05 -14.58
C VAL A 449 6.48 -0.08 -13.21
N ASP A 450 7.21 -1.14 -12.90
CA ASP A 450 7.97 -1.29 -11.64
C ASP A 450 9.04 -0.18 -11.47
N ASP A 451 9.80 0.09 -12.54
CA ASP A 451 10.78 1.19 -12.58
C ASP A 451 10.09 2.55 -12.40
N ALA A 452 8.90 2.75 -12.99
CA ALA A 452 8.15 4.00 -12.86
C ALA A 452 7.54 4.19 -11.46
N VAL A 453 7.04 3.11 -10.83
CA VAL A 453 6.54 3.12 -9.46
C VAL A 453 7.68 3.39 -8.48
N THR A 454 8.84 2.76 -8.69
CA THR A 454 10.06 3.00 -7.90
C THR A 454 10.51 4.45 -8.01
N ALA A 455 10.55 5.01 -9.23
CA ALA A 455 10.88 6.42 -9.44
C ALA A 455 9.83 7.35 -8.80
N HIS A 456 8.55 6.99 -8.83
CA HIS A 456 7.49 7.78 -8.19
C HIS A 456 7.57 7.75 -6.66
N LEU A 457 7.91 6.60 -6.06
CA LEU A 457 8.12 6.47 -4.61
C LEU A 457 9.34 7.26 -4.12
N ALA A 458 10.35 7.45 -4.99
CA ALA A 458 11.52 8.27 -4.72
C ALA A 458 11.31 9.77 -5.03
N ASP A 459 10.16 10.16 -5.58
CA ASP A 459 9.88 11.54 -6.00
C ASP A 459 9.49 12.41 -4.79
N THR A 460 10.48 13.14 -4.25
CA THR A 460 10.31 14.12 -3.17
C THR A 460 9.76 15.47 -3.63
N THR A 461 9.55 15.66 -4.94
CA THR A 461 8.93 16.88 -5.47
C THR A 461 7.41 16.76 -5.45
N LYS A 462 6.87 15.55 -5.68
CA LYS A 462 5.44 15.26 -5.65
C LYS A 462 4.94 14.70 -4.31
N HIS A 463 5.78 13.97 -3.59
CA HIS A 463 5.43 13.42 -2.27
C HIS A 463 6.18 14.14 -1.16
N ILE A 464 5.45 14.58 -0.15
CA ILE A 464 6.05 15.15 1.06
C ILE A 464 6.65 14.00 1.89
N THR A 465 7.87 14.18 2.34
CA THR A 465 8.51 13.24 3.28
C THR A 465 7.85 13.33 4.66
N ALA A 466 7.99 12.27 5.46
CA ALA A 466 7.51 12.28 6.85
C ALA A 466 8.15 13.42 7.67
N ALA A 467 9.42 13.74 7.40
CA ALA A 467 10.14 14.84 8.06
C ALA A 467 9.57 16.23 7.68
N GLU A 468 9.25 16.44 6.41
CA GLU A 468 8.60 17.68 5.95
C GLU A 468 7.20 17.82 6.55
N ARG A 469 6.42 16.75 6.61
CA ARG A 469 5.11 16.74 7.26
C ARG A 469 5.20 17.12 8.73
N THR A 470 6.16 16.55 9.47
CA THR A 470 6.42 16.91 10.87
C THR A 470 6.80 18.38 10.99
N SER A 471 7.64 18.89 10.09
CA SER A 471 8.04 20.30 10.08
C SER A 471 6.86 21.24 9.84
N TRP A 472 5.97 20.92 8.90
CA TRP A 472 4.75 21.69 8.66
C TRP A 472 3.78 21.64 9.84
N ASN A 473 3.59 20.47 10.46
CA ASN A 473 2.74 20.34 11.65
C ASN A 473 3.27 21.17 12.83
N ASN A 474 4.60 21.21 13.02
CA ASN A 474 5.22 22.05 14.03
C ASN A 474 4.99 23.54 13.73
N ALA A 475 5.15 23.97 12.47
CA ALA A 475 4.89 25.36 12.07
C ALA A 475 3.43 25.79 12.31
N VAL A 476 2.46 24.90 12.08
CA VAL A 476 1.05 25.15 12.41
C VAL A 476 0.84 25.31 13.92
N THR A 477 1.57 24.53 14.73
CA THR A 477 1.51 24.60 16.20
C THR A 477 2.13 25.92 16.71
N ASP A 478 3.27 26.32 16.15
CA ASP A 478 3.98 27.54 16.54
C ASP A 478 3.22 28.83 16.18
N ILE A 479 2.50 28.84 15.05
CA ILE A 479 1.68 29.98 14.62
C ILE A 479 0.33 30.03 15.35
N GLY A 480 -0.25 28.86 15.65
CA GLY A 480 -1.56 28.73 16.27
C GLY A 480 -2.75 29.02 15.33
N VAL A 481 -3.97 28.99 15.89
CA VAL A 481 -5.21 29.15 15.12
C VAL A 481 -5.56 30.63 14.98
N LYS A 482 -5.60 31.11 13.74
CA LYS A 482 -5.96 32.49 13.36
C LYS A 482 -7.27 33.00 13.99
N GLY A 483 -8.25 32.12 14.17
CA GLY A 483 -9.55 32.43 14.79
C GLY A 483 -9.44 32.91 16.25
N ASN A 484 -8.40 32.47 16.95
CA ASN A 484 -8.14 32.79 18.35
C ASN A 484 -7.49 34.16 18.56
N LEU A 485 -7.06 34.84 17.49
CA LEU A 485 -6.56 36.21 17.59
C LEU A 485 -7.68 37.13 18.09
N ASN A 486 -7.41 37.89 19.15
CA ASN A 486 -8.37 38.81 19.76
C ASN A 486 -8.31 40.18 19.06
N THR A 487 -8.65 40.18 17.78
CA THR A 487 -8.58 41.32 16.84
C THR A 487 -9.74 41.23 15.84
N SER A 488 -10.10 42.34 15.23
CA SER A 488 -11.15 42.42 14.21
C SER A 488 -10.62 41.94 12.84
N ALA A 489 -9.35 42.22 12.53
CA ALA A 489 -8.67 41.94 11.29
C ALA A 489 -8.02 40.55 11.29
N LYS A 490 -8.86 39.53 11.16
CA LYS A 490 -8.43 38.12 11.10
C LYS A 490 -8.16 37.65 9.66
N SER A 491 -7.67 38.51 8.76
CA SER A 491 -7.39 38.15 7.36
C SER A 491 -6.00 37.54 7.15
N ASN A 492 -5.00 37.95 7.92
CA ASN A 492 -3.68 37.32 8.06
C ASN A 492 -2.96 37.90 9.29
N LEU A 493 -1.81 37.35 9.67
CA LEU A 493 -1.04 37.80 10.83
C LEU A 493 -0.62 39.28 10.71
N VAL A 494 -0.27 39.71 9.49
CA VAL A 494 0.15 41.10 9.22
C VAL A 494 -0.99 42.07 9.46
N ALA A 495 -2.21 41.73 9.03
CA ALA A 495 -3.40 42.55 9.24
C ALA A 495 -3.75 42.69 10.73
N ALA A 496 -3.68 41.59 11.49
CA ALA A 496 -3.89 41.58 12.94
C ALA A 496 -2.86 42.47 13.67
N ILE A 497 -1.59 42.37 13.28
CA ILE A 497 -0.49 43.18 13.84
C ILE A 497 -0.67 44.67 13.49
N ASN A 498 -1.08 44.98 12.26
CA ASN A 498 -1.33 46.36 11.84
C ASN A 498 -2.52 46.99 12.59
N GLU A 499 -3.56 46.22 12.89
CA GLU A 499 -4.67 46.68 13.75
C GLU A 499 -4.17 46.98 15.17
N LEU A 500 -3.30 46.13 15.75
CA LEU A 500 -2.70 46.38 17.07
C LEU A 500 -1.93 47.70 17.08
N PHE A 501 -1.07 47.95 16.10
CA PHE A 501 -0.31 49.21 16.01
C PHE A 501 -1.23 50.43 15.89
N THR A 502 -2.30 50.31 15.11
CA THR A 502 -3.31 51.38 14.96
C THR A 502 -4.04 51.63 16.28
N SER A 503 -4.44 50.57 16.98
CA SER A 503 -5.14 50.67 18.26
C SER A 503 -4.26 51.31 19.34
N VAL A 504 -2.97 50.93 19.40
CA VAL A 504 -1.98 51.56 20.28
C VAL A 504 -1.79 53.04 19.96
N ALA A 505 -1.68 53.40 18.68
CA ALA A 505 -1.56 54.80 18.25
C ALA A 505 -2.79 55.63 18.66
N ASN A 506 -4.00 55.10 18.45
CA ASN A 506 -5.25 55.73 18.86
C ASN A 506 -5.32 55.93 20.39
N GLY A 507 -4.87 54.95 21.16
CA GLY A 507 -4.76 55.05 22.62
C GLY A 507 -3.81 56.15 23.05
N LYS A 508 -2.61 56.23 22.46
CA LYS A 508 -1.65 57.31 22.74
C LYS A 508 -2.21 58.69 22.40
N ASN A 509 -2.86 58.84 21.25
CA ASN A 509 -3.51 60.10 20.86
C ASN A 509 -4.58 60.55 21.87
N SER A 510 -5.38 59.60 22.37
CA SER A 510 -6.40 59.88 23.40
C SER A 510 -5.78 60.36 24.71
N ILE A 511 -4.74 59.66 25.18
CA ILE A 511 -4.01 60.01 26.41
C ILE A 511 -3.34 61.39 26.26
N ALA A 512 -2.62 61.62 25.16
CA ALA A 512 -1.97 62.89 24.88
C ALA A 512 -2.97 64.06 24.82
N SER A 513 -4.14 63.85 24.22
CA SER A 513 -5.21 64.86 24.19
C SER A 513 -5.72 65.18 25.59
N ALA A 514 -5.91 64.17 26.45
CA ALA A 514 -6.35 64.38 27.83
C ALA A 514 -5.32 65.17 28.65
N ILE A 515 -4.03 64.86 28.51
CA ILE A 515 -2.94 65.58 29.17
C ILE A 515 -2.89 67.04 28.70
N SER A 516 -2.99 67.25 27.38
CA SER A 516 -3.06 68.59 26.79
C SER A 516 -4.28 69.38 27.25
N GLY A 517 -5.44 68.72 27.41
CA GLY A 517 -6.65 69.31 27.98
C GLY A 517 -6.51 69.73 29.45
N LYS A 518 -5.49 69.22 30.16
CA LYS A 518 -5.11 69.65 31.51
C LYS A 518 -3.99 70.70 31.53
N GLY A 519 -3.60 71.21 30.35
CA GLY A 519 -2.66 72.33 30.21
C GLY A 519 -1.20 71.93 30.00
N ILE A 520 -0.88 70.63 29.85
CA ILE A 520 0.50 70.15 29.59
C ILE A 520 0.59 69.66 28.13
N SER A 521 1.45 70.27 27.31
CA SER A 521 1.55 69.93 25.88
C SER A 521 2.05 68.49 25.66
N ALA A 522 1.18 67.64 25.09
CA ALA A 522 1.47 66.24 24.77
C ALA A 522 1.01 65.88 23.34
N SER A 523 1.73 64.97 22.69
CA SER A 523 1.44 64.46 21.34
C SER A 523 1.33 62.94 21.36
N GLY A 524 0.49 62.34 20.52
CA GLY A 524 0.45 60.87 20.40
C GLY A 524 1.68 60.27 19.70
N SER A 525 2.55 61.12 19.14
CA SER A 525 3.90 60.74 18.71
C SER A 525 4.88 60.59 19.88
N ASP A 526 4.54 61.06 21.09
CA ASP A 526 5.39 60.87 22.26
C ASP A 526 5.49 59.38 22.64
N GLU A 527 6.63 58.99 23.18
CA GLU A 527 6.81 57.68 23.82
C GLU A 527 5.97 57.58 25.09
N PHE A 528 5.57 56.36 25.48
CA PHE A 528 4.77 56.16 26.68
C PHE A 528 5.42 56.71 27.96
N SER A 529 6.75 56.63 28.06
CA SER A 529 7.52 57.20 29.18
C SER A 529 7.42 58.73 29.24
N ALA A 530 7.42 59.40 28.08
CA ALA A 530 7.28 60.85 27.99
C ALA A 530 5.84 61.29 28.33
N LEU A 531 4.82 60.57 27.85
CA LEU A 531 3.42 60.81 28.23
C LEU A 531 3.22 60.65 29.75
N ALA A 532 3.80 59.61 30.35
CA ALA A 532 3.73 59.39 31.79
C ALA A 532 4.39 60.53 32.60
N ALA A 533 5.56 61.00 32.17
CA ALA A 533 6.21 62.15 32.79
C ALA A 533 5.34 63.42 32.71
N LYS A 534 4.70 63.66 31.56
CA LYS A 534 3.78 64.78 31.36
C LYS A 534 2.52 64.68 32.23
N ILE A 535 2.01 63.48 32.50
CA ILE A 535 0.93 63.29 33.49
C ILE A 535 1.36 63.79 34.87
N GLY A 536 2.60 63.50 35.29
CA GLY A 536 3.14 63.99 36.57
C GLY A 536 3.29 65.51 36.67
N GLN A 537 3.24 66.23 35.54
CA GLN A 537 3.30 67.69 35.48
C GLN A 537 1.91 68.35 35.59
N ILE A 538 0.82 67.57 35.53
CA ILE A 538 -0.53 68.11 35.61
C ILE A 538 -0.75 68.72 37.00
N ASN A 539 -1.09 70.00 37.04
CA ASN A 539 -1.40 70.70 38.29
C ASN A 539 -2.73 70.18 38.88
N THR A 540 -2.68 69.65 40.10
CA THR A 540 -3.85 69.07 40.80
C THR A 540 -4.67 70.08 41.58
N GLY A 541 -4.24 71.36 41.66
CA GLY A 541 -5.06 72.47 42.16
C GLY A 541 -4.96 72.81 43.65
N ILE A 542 -3.96 72.32 44.40
CA ILE A 542 -3.69 72.79 45.76
C ILE A 542 -2.37 73.55 45.77
N ALA A 543 -2.44 74.88 45.77
CA ALA A 543 -1.27 75.74 45.96
C ALA A 543 -0.95 75.80 47.46
N SER A 544 0.32 75.60 47.85
CA SER A 544 0.76 75.81 49.23
C SER A 544 2.11 76.50 49.27
N VAL A 545 2.36 77.30 50.31
CA VAL A 545 3.67 77.88 50.59
C VAL A 545 4.10 77.46 51.98
N GLN A 546 5.35 77.02 52.09
CA GLN A 546 5.94 76.59 53.36
C GLN A 546 7.21 77.39 53.62
N GLY A 547 7.54 77.63 54.88
CA GLY A 547 8.75 78.34 55.23
C GLY A 547 9.00 78.39 56.73
N VAL A 548 10.11 79.03 57.10
CA VAL A 548 10.48 79.30 58.49
C VAL A 548 10.47 80.80 58.71
N VAL A 549 9.86 81.23 59.80
CA VAL A 549 9.91 82.61 60.27
C VAL A 549 10.81 82.65 61.48
N THR A 550 11.89 83.40 61.38
CA THR A 550 12.82 83.69 62.47
C THR A 550 12.33 84.93 63.23
N GLY A 551 11.74 84.74 64.41
CA GLY A 551 11.16 85.84 65.19
C GLY A 551 12.23 86.74 65.84
N ASN A 552 12.18 88.05 65.56
CA ASN A 552 12.76 89.07 66.44
C ASN A 552 11.62 89.73 67.22
N ALA A 553 11.78 89.95 68.52
CA ALA A 553 10.70 89.95 69.53
C ALA A 553 9.61 91.05 69.42
N ASP A 554 9.62 91.93 68.41
CA ASP A 554 8.80 93.15 68.40
C ASP A 554 8.17 93.54 67.04
N LYS A 555 7.93 92.63 66.09
CA LYS A 555 7.25 92.96 64.80
C LYS A 555 6.14 91.98 64.41
N ASN A 556 5.09 92.50 63.76
CA ASN A 556 4.05 91.70 63.10
C ASN A 556 4.66 90.83 61.99
N LEU A 557 4.27 89.56 61.95
CA LEU A 557 4.65 88.64 60.89
C LEU A 557 3.77 88.88 59.66
N ILE A 558 4.40 89.24 58.54
CA ILE A 558 3.77 89.44 57.23
C ILE A 558 4.36 88.42 56.27
N ILE A 559 3.52 87.49 55.78
CA ILE A 559 3.89 86.54 54.74
C ILE A 559 3.13 86.92 53.46
N PRO A 560 3.80 87.47 52.44
CA PRO A 560 3.15 87.77 51.17
C PRO A 560 2.86 86.47 50.44
N THR A 561 1.59 86.25 50.08
CA THR A 561 1.17 85.14 49.22
C THR A 561 0.57 85.68 47.93
N SER A 562 0.80 84.99 46.82
CA SER A 562 0.15 85.29 45.53
C SER A 562 -1.23 84.65 45.40
N PHE A 563 -1.72 84.01 46.46
CA PHE A 563 -3.00 83.29 46.50
C PHE A 563 -3.71 83.51 47.85
N PRO A 564 -5.06 83.49 47.87
CA PRO A 564 -5.83 83.62 49.11
C PRO A 564 -5.63 82.38 49.99
N VAL A 565 -5.14 82.60 51.20
CA VAL A 565 -4.89 81.53 52.19
C VAL A 565 -6.20 81.14 52.87
N LYS A 566 -6.56 79.85 52.82
CA LYS A 566 -7.76 79.29 53.47
C LYS A 566 -7.42 78.57 54.77
N VAL A 567 -6.24 77.95 54.82
CA VAL A 567 -5.74 77.23 55.99
C VAL A 567 -4.32 77.67 56.27
N ALA A 568 -4.07 78.10 57.51
CA ALA A 568 -2.73 78.40 57.99
C ALA A 568 -2.39 77.42 59.12
N ILE A 569 -1.26 76.75 58.98
CA ILE A 569 -0.72 75.83 59.99
C ILE A 569 0.64 76.36 60.42
N LEU A 570 0.83 76.56 61.72
CA LEU A 570 2.11 76.96 62.29
C LEU A 570 2.56 75.94 63.32
N TRP A 571 3.85 75.60 63.30
CA TRP A 571 4.45 74.69 64.28
C TRP A 571 5.91 75.04 64.55
N LYS A 572 6.39 74.71 65.75
CA LYS A 572 7.81 74.87 66.13
C LYS A 572 8.56 73.56 65.90
N GLY A 573 9.60 73.58 65.06
CA GLY A 573 10.49 72.43 64.87
C GLY A 573 11.58 72.44 65.95
N THR A 574 11.78 71.34 66.67
CA THR A 574 12.81 71.27 67.71
C THR A 574 14.15 70.77 67.15
N SER A 575 15.22 71.47 67.51
CA SER A 575 16.43 70.79 67.98
C SER A 575 16.76 71.36 69.36
N ASN A 576 16.44 70.56 70.39
CA ASN A 576 16.84 70.68 71.79
C ASN A 576 16.49 71.98 72.56
N ILE A 577 15.32 72.00 73.21
CA ILE A 577 15.18 72.68 74.52
C ILE A 577 14.43 71.75 75.47
N SER A 578 15.11 71.37 76.55
CA SER A 578 14.52 70.76 77.74
C SER A 578 13.50 71.71 78.35
N GLY A 579 12.22 71.32 78.33
CA GLY A 579 11.20 71.87 79.21
C GLY A 579 10.60 73.23 78.83
N THR A 580 9.83 73.30 77.74
CA THR A 580 8.56 74.06 77.67
C THR A 580 7.81 73.79 76.35
N THR A 581 6.59 73.26 76.49
CA THR A 581 5.38 73.38 75.64
C THR A 581 5.50 73.42 74.11
N ASN A 582 5.19 72.28 73.46
CA ASN A 582 4.93 72.19 72.01
C ASN A 582 3.51 72.66 71.69
N GLY A 583 3.34 73.79 71.00
CA GLY A 583 2.06 74.25 70.46
C GLY A 583 1.97 74.03 68.95
N VAL A 584 0.95 73.32 68.49
CA VAL A 584 0.52 73.31 67.07
C VAL A 584 -0.71 74.19 66.96
N VAL A 585 -0.74 75.08 65.99
CA VAL A 585 -1.82 76.07 65.82
C VAL A 585 -2.60 75.75 64.56
N PHE A 586 -3.91 75.55 64.69
CA PHE A 586 -4.82 75.39 63.56
C PHE A 586 -5.72 76.62 63.46
N GLY A 587 -5.65 77.34 62.34
CA GLY A 587 -6.54 78.47 62.05
C GLY A 587 -7.23 78.29 60.70
N LYS A 588 -8.55 78.47 60.66
CA LYS A 588 -9.35 78.61 59.43
C LYS A 588 -9.71 80.08 59.27
N LEU A 589 -9.33 80.69 58.14
CA LEU A 589 -9.78 82.04 57.77
C LEU A 589 -11.12 81.91 57.03
N ILE A 590 -12.15 82.63 57.47
CA ILE A 590 -13.45 82.73 56.80
C ILE A 590 -13.64 84.19 56.41
N ASP A 591 -13.99 84.45 55.14
CA ASP A 591 -14.06 85.79 54.56
C ASP A 591 -15.10 86.69 55.25
N GLY A 592 -14.74 87.96 55.47
CA GLY A 592 -15.59 89.04 56.02
C GLY A 592 -15.39 89.29 57.51
N PHE A 593 -14.73 90.42 57.86
CA PHE A 593 -14.52 90.96 59.22
C PHE A 593 -15.73 90.71 60.17
N ASN A 594 -15.65 90.22 61.42
CA ASN A 594 -14.64 90.29 62.49
C ASN A 594 -14.69 89.05 63.41
N THR A 595 -13.53 88.67 63.96
CA THR A 595 -13.25 87.71 65.05
C THR A 595 -13.52 86.22 64.79
N GLY A 596 -12.44 85.46 64.50
CA GLY A 596 -12.37 84.02 64.75
C GLY A 596 -11.45 83.78 65.96
N THR A 597 -11.98 83.18 67.02
CA THR A 597 -11.20 82.83 68.22
C THR A 597 -10.36 81.59 67.98
N LEU A 598 -9.07 81.68 68.27
CA LEU A 598 -8.13 80.55 68.26
C LEU A 598 -8.20 79.83 69.62
N PHE A 599 -8.45 78.52 69.61
CA PHE A 599 -8.33 77.69 70.80
C PHE A 599 -6.98 76.98 70.81
N TRP A 600 -6.20 77.20 71.86
CA TRP A 600 -4.98 76.45 72.15
C TRP A 600 -5.27 75.44 73.25
N GLY A 601 -4.92 74.17 73.05
CA GLY A 601 -4.97 73.14 74.08
C GLY A 601 -3.62 73.02 74.79
N THR A 602 -3.33 73.88 75.76
CA THR A 602 -2.25 73.65 76.74
C THR A 602 -2.71 74.12 78.12
N GLY A 603 -2.65 73.22 79.10
CA GLY A 603 -3.11 73.50 80.46
C GLY A 603 -2.40 74.70 81.09
N GLY A 604 -3.18 75.67 81.56
CA GLY A 604 -2.75 76.63 82.57
C GLY A 604 -2.37 78.03 82.10
N THR A 605 -3.09 78.65 81.17
CA THR A 605 -3.47 80.10 81.16
C THR A 605 -4.20 80.41 79.85
N THR A 606 -5.44 80.90 79.92
CA THR A 606 -6.25 81.26 78.76
C THR A 606 -5.91 82.68 78.27
N GLY A 607 -5.24 82.79 77.13
CA GLY A 607 -5.15 84.01 76.34
C GLY A 607 -5.89 83.82 75.01
N THR A 608 -6.67 84.81 74.59
CA THR A 608 -7.33 84.85 73.27
C THR A 608 -6.43 85.59 72.27
N ASP A 609 -5.99 84.94 71.21
CA ASP A 609 -5.23 85.56 70.11
C ASP A 609 -6.05 85.65 68.82
N THR A 610 -5.90 86.76 68.09
CA THR A 610 -6.73 87.09 66.91
C THR A 610 -5.83 87.29 65.68
N LEU A 611 -6.13 86.59 64.59
CA LEU A 611 -5.53 86.82 63.27
C LEU A 611 -6.26 87.97 62.56
N TYR A 612 -5.51 88.91 61.99
CA TYR A 612 -6.09 90.04 61.24
C TYR A 612 -5.79 89.92 59.74
N ASN A 613 -6.76 90.31 58.94
CA ASN A 613 -6.57 90.61 57.52
C ASN A 613 -6.48 92.13 57.38
N GLN A 614 -5.31 92.68 57.08
CA GLN A 614 -5.15 94.12 56.88
C GLN A 614 -5.41 94.48 55.41
N THR A 615 -6.52 95.17 55.15
CA THR A 615 -6.92 95.63 53.81
C THR A 615 -6.43 97.05 53.45
N ASN A 616 -5.64 97.73 54.29
CA ASN A 616 -5.22 99.12 54.06
C ASN A 616 -3.69 99.28 54.07
N SER A 617 -3.02 99.06 52.93
CA SER A 617 -1.70 99.62 52.56
C SER A 617 -1.34 99.27 51.11
N TYR A 618 -1.38 100.27 50.21
CA TYR A 618 -0.71 100.48 48.90
C TYR A 618 -0.27 99.33 47.93
N TYR A 619 -0.55 98.05 48.16
CA TYR A 619 -0.31 96.95 47.20
C TYR A 619 -1.43 95.88 47.31
N PRO A 620 -2.16 95.53 46.24
CA PRO A 620 -3.22 94.53 46.31
C PRO A 620 -2.64 93.12 46.19
N GLY A 621 -2.60 92.40 47.31
CA GLY A 621 -2.22 90.98 47.41
C GLY A 621 -2.32 90.56 48.87
N SER A 622 -3.20 89.61 49.18
CA SER A 622 -3.67 89.32 50.54
C SER A 622 -2.53 89.10 51.55
N VAL A 623 -2.47 89.97 52.57
CA VAL A 623 -1.49 89.90 53.66
C VAL A 623 -2.16 89.27 54.88
N CYS A 624 -1.69 88.10 55.30
CA CYS A 624 -2.01 87.57 56.62
C CYS A 624 -1.10 88.24 57.66
N CYS A 625 -1.68 88.92 58.65
CA CYS A 625 -0.90 89.52 59.75
C CYS A 625 -1.28 88.91 61.09
N LEU A 626 -0.27 88.42 61.82
CA LEU A 626 -0.39 87.96 63.19
C LEU A 626 0.03 89.12 64.11
N ALA A 627 -0.85 89.49 65.05
CA ALA A 627 -0.69 90.68 65.87
C ALA A 627 0.03 90.45 67.22
N ASN A 628 0.69 89.31 67.45
CA ASN A 628 1.39 89.07 68.71
C ASN A 628 2.76 88.37 68.57
N LYS A 629 3.57 88.62 69.61
CA LYS A 629 5.02 88.36 69.70
C LYS A 629 5.32 86.86 69.88
N PHE A 630 5.95 86.24 68.89
CA PHE A 630 6.44 84.86 69.00
C PHE A 630 7.97 84.85 69.12
N PRO A 631 8.57 84.51 70.28
CA PRO A 631 10.02 84.35 70.40
C PRO A 631 10.50 83.01 69.79
N GLY A 632 11.46 83.08 68.88
CA GLY A 632 12.13 81.93 68.23
C GLY A 632 11.61 81.60 66.83
N ASP A 633 12.18 80.55 66.23
CA ASP A 633 11.88 80.15 64.84
C ASP A 633 10.62 79.27 64.77
N TRP A 634 9.71 79.61 63.86
CA TRP A 634 8.47 78.88 63.61
C TRP A 634 8.38 78.45 62.16
N ASN A 635 7.99 77.20 61.93
CA ASN A 635 7.64 76.72 60.60
C ASN A 635 6.17 77.02 60.31
N TYR A 636 5.85 77.29 59.05
CA TYR A 636 4.49 77.51 58.60
C TYR A 636 4.19 76.76 57.30
N ILE A 637 2.92 76.40 57.11
CA ILE A 637 2.32 75.98 55.84
C ILE A 637 1.04 76.80 55.64
N LEU A 638 0.94 77.47 54.50
CA LEU A 638 -0.27 78.17 54.07
C LEU A 638 -0.83 77.44 52.85
N ILE A 639 -2.13 77.12 52.89
CA ILE A 639 -2.89 76.40 51.85
C ILE A 639 -4.09 77.24 51.43
#